data_AF-A0A3M7N9G7-F1
#
_entry.id   AF-A0A3M7N9G7-F1
#
_cell.length_a   1.000
_cell.length_b   1.000
_cell.length_c   1.000
_cell.angle_alpha   90.00
_cell.angle_beta   90.00
_cell.angle_gamma   90.00
#
_symmetry.space_group_name_H-M   'P 1'
#
loop_
_entity.id
_entity.type
_entity.pdbx_description
1 polymer ?
#
loop_
_entity_poly.entity_id
_entity_poly.type
_entity_poly.pdbx_seq_one_letter_code
_entity_poly.pdbx_strand_id
1 'polypeptide(L)'
;MKVVIVGGGIAGLSTYLFFRQHLSDIPNLEIQLYEGYDISKYISYVSQLANQSLLEHDTNPSERADSQAGAASKLAQEDFNVETIGGGIAVTRNGLDVLSRLFTSSQSNTSGGSVLDDMIRQSHPITRWEVHCARGWALANATLTPKTSREKQERPSEDAQGNCTTNSVSKDEHGRTGGNEWWQDSPIPSIMIERQLFWLILLKHVIKLGGIADIRYRRALRIELPRDCLSPNRRPRIKFTDGTSEEADLVVGADGLRSAVRKALFTDPTRMVPSSSAVQEKSTWTSWVLSPLLSKPSTDYVTPHYEGLVGVGGFLPPSVLDNAGQKSGVVSVVFGPTGFFGMGYITPHKQSSNKPGHLESSSAKVAGMYWFTFSSANPHPFSPASSTGKPRPQDFDRAKVRRDLQSRHKNWKHAGVQAILKYIEDNPDTQPAVFFPTWTTPELPRWSSHGRIVLVGDAAHTLQPSSGQGTSQALEDAEALASLLQHHLNSQTRETRDQDQEFQQAALSTALGQYESLRMPRVHTIYERSQKIGGMKADMGFLTEMFMYASIRIGSLFNDRYNEELVQYNLPRHVAEIIKEGTNAFKKGPVAQSRRQPKGPAIQLSPRQLPAEPTGVKTIISPSGVNITYKEPGICETTPGVKSYTGFVNLAPDVHSFFWFFESRNDPKNDPLTLWLNGGPGSDSLIGLFEELGPCNITENSTTQLNPYAWNEVSNVIFLSQPIGEPGSLDPFTGVFVPASEANVTGRYPVINATAIDTTDLAAIAAWEVIQGLLSALPQLAPEVGLKEFNLATESYGGHYGPAFFNHFYQQNEAIENGTTCGIPLLFNSLTIINGIIDEYIQAPYYPEFANFNTYGIKALNETVYNYEKFALNMINGCLEQIQECFEVDRTTLAGQAICTEAENMCRDNVESPYYMYGNRGVYDIRHPIDDPTPPSYFVDYLNQPEIQEAIGVDTNYTSESSSDVYFAFQQTGDFVYPNFLNDLEEILNYSTVRVSLIYGDADYICNWFGGEAVSLAVEHPTAEKFRAAGYTPLVVDGVEYGETRAYGNFSFTRVYESGHEVPYYQPIASLQLFNRTINKWDIATGTEKVSPDLGTEGEASATHTESFVPLPTTSASADASVDARAAARAWRKNRQNSS
;
A
#
# COMPACT_ATOMS: atom_id res chain seq x y z
N MET A 1 -22.86 -20.54 -11.22
CA MET A 1 -21.91 -19.71 -10.45
C MET A 1 -22.62 -19.19 -9.22
N LYS A 2 -22.00 -19.26 -8.04
CA LYS A 2 -22.57 -18.80 -6.77
C LYS A 2 -21.75 -17.65 -6.19
N VAL A 3 -22.40 -16.52 -5.97
CA VAL A 3 -21.82 -15.31 -5.40
C VAL A 3 -22.44 -15.06 -4.04
N VAL A 4 -21.62 -14.92 -3.02
CA VAL A 4 -22.04 -14.60 -1.66
C VAL A 4 -21.58 -13.21 -1.29
N ILE A 5 -22.53 -12.33 -0.92
CA ILE A 5 -22.25 -10.99 -0.39
C ILE A 5 -22.45 -11.04 1.12
N VAL A 6 -21.40 -10.70 1.89
CA VAL A 6 -21.42 -10.67 3.36
C VAL A 6 -21.56 -9.22 3.82
N GLY A 7 -22.71 -8.89 4.42
CA GLY A 7 -23.08 -7.55 4.89
C GLY A 7 -24.12 -6.89 4.00
N GLY A 8 -25.28 -6.52 4.55
CA GLY A 8 -26.39 -5.86 3.87
C GLY A 8 -26.47 -4.35 4.19
N GLY A 9 -25.32 -3.71 4.42
CA GLY A 9 -25.23 -2.25 4.50
C GLY A 9 -25.40 -1.57 3.14
N ILE A 10 -25.14 -0.26 3.05
CA ILE A 10 -25.24 0.49 1.79
C ILE A 10 -24.39 -0.15 0.68
N ALA A 11 -23.13 -0.49 0.97
CA ALA A 11 -22.21 -1.13 0.02
C ALA A 11 -22.73 -2.49 -0.47
N GLY A 12 -23.20 -3.35 0.45
CA GLY A 12 -23.69 -4.68 0.10
C GLY A 12 -25.01 -4.67 -0.68
N LEU A 13 -25.97 -3.82 -0.29
CA LEU A 13 -27.24 -3.69 -1.01
C LEU A 13 -27.03 -3.09 -2.41
N SER A 14 -26.16 -2.09 -2.55
CA SER A 14 -25.85 -1.53 -3.86
C SER A 14 -25.11 -2.54 -4.75
N THR A 15 -24.12 -3.27 -4.21
CA THR A 15 -23.44 -4.38 -4.92
C THR A 15 -24.45 -5.41 -5.41
N TYR A 16 -25.40 -5.83 -4.57
CA TYR A 16 -26.45 -6.76 -4.96
C TYR A 16 -27.29 -6.24 -6.13
N LEU A 17 -27.73 -4.98 -6.07
CA LEU A 17 -28.54 -4.36 -7.14
C LEU A 17 -27.77 -4.29 -8.46
N PHE A 18 -26.50 -3.88 -8.42
CA PHE A 18 -25.64 -3.82 -9.60
C PHE A 18 -25.35 -5.20 -10.18
N PHE A 19 -25.10 -6.21 -9.35
CA PHE A 19 -24.92 -7.60 -9.79
C PHE A 19 -26.19 -8.13 -10.46
N ARG A 20 -27.37 -7.88 -9.88
CA ARG A 20 -28.65 -8.28 -10.50
C ARG A 20 -28.90 -7.59 -11.84
N GLN A 21 -28.47 -6.34 -12.00
CA GLN A 21 -28.58 -5.62 -13.26
C GLN A 21 -27.60 -6.14 -14.32
N HIS A 22 -26.30 -6.18 -13.99
CA HIS A 22 -25.23 -6.41 -14.95
C HIS A 22 -24.97 -7.89 -15.23
N LEU A 23 -25.21 -8.77 -14.26
CA LEU A 23 -24.92 -10.20 -14.37
C LEU A 23 -26.18 -11.04 -14.68
N SER A 24 -27.28 -10.39 -15.08
CA SER A 24 -28.56 -11.05 -15.38
C SER A 24 -28.49 -12.07 -16.52
N ASP A 25 -27.58 -11.87 -17.48
CA ASP A 25 -27.37 -12.74 -18.63
C ASP A 25 -26.39 -13.91 -18.36
N ILE A 26 -25.87 -14.04 -17.13
CA ILE A 26 -25.01 -15.16 -16.73
C ILE A 26 -25.88 -16.38 -16.38
N PRO A 27 -25.77 -17.51 -17.11
CA PRO A 27 -26.57 -18.70 -16.84
C PRO A 27 -26.22 -19.30 -15.48
N ASN A 28 -27.24 -19.81 -14.77
CA ASN A 28 -27.07 -20.49 -13.48
C ASN A 28 -26.35 -19.63 -12.40
N LEU A 29 -26.50 -18.30 -12.46
CA LEU A 29 -25.97 -17.39 -11.44
C LEU A 29 -26.90 -17.33 -10.21
N GLU A 30 -26.35 -17.69 -9.06
CA GLU A 30 -26.97 -17.54 -7.75
C GLU A 30 -26.26 -16.41 -6.99
N ILE A 31 -27.01 -15.39 -6.55
CA ILE A 31 -26.49 -14.30 -5.71
C ILE A 31 -27.21 -14.36 -4.37
N GLN A 32 -26.45 -14.57 -3.30
CA GLN A 32 -26.99 -14.68 -1.94
C GLN A 32 -26.40 -13.58 -1.06
N LEU A 33 -27.27 -12.74 -0.46
CA LEU A 33 -26.88 -11.71 0.49
C LEU A 33 -27.07 -12.20 1.93
N TYR A 34 -26.03 -12.11 2.75
CA TYR A 34 -26.08 -12.41 4.17
C TYR A 34 -25.98 -11.14 5.00
N GLU A 35 -26.95 -10.94 5.89
CA GLU A 35 -26.96 -9.83 6.84
C GLU A 35 -26.77 -10.37 8.27
N GLY A 36 -25.83 -9.77 9.00
CA GLY A 36 -25.51 -10.12 10.38
C GLY A 36 -26.46 -9.52 11.41
N TYR A 37 -27.33 -8.57 11.02
CA TYR A 37 -28.38 -7.99 11.84
C TYR A 37 -29.77 -8.54 11.50
N ASP A 38 -30.61 -8.78 12.51
CA ASP A 38 -31.96 -9.31 12.25
C ASP A 38 -32.83 -8.21 11.64
N ILE A 39 -32.99 -8.29 10.33
CA ILE A 39 -33.78 -7.33 9.56
C ILE A 39 -35.18 -7.84 9.23
N SER A 40 -35.62 -8.95 9.80
CA SER A 40 -36.92 -9.58 9.52
C SER A 40 -38.11 -8.65 9.77
N LYS A 41 -38.00 -7.80 10.81
CA LYS A 41 -39.00 -6.77 11.13
C LYS A 41 -39.15 -5.73 10.02
N TYR A 42 -38.04 -5.32 9.40
CA TYR A 42 -38.03 -4.37 8.28
C TYR A 42 -38.53 -5.00 7.00
N ILE A 43 -38.12 -6.24 6.74
CA ILE A 43 -38.54 -6.98 5.55
C ILE A 43 -40.06 -7.12 5.50
N SER A 44 -40.71 -7.50 6.62
CA SER A 44 -42.17 -7.62 6.68
C SER A 44 -42.86 -6.28 6.40
N TYR A 45 -42.32 -5.18 6.94
CA TYR A 45 -42.89 -3.84 6.79
C TYR A 45 -42.70 -3.27 5.37
N VAL A 46 -41.48 -3.35 4.83
CA VAL A 46 -41.15 -2.90 3.47
C VAL A 46 -41.90 -3.73 2.42
N SER A 47 -42.10 -5.03 2.67
CA SER A 47 -42.90 -5.89 1.78
C SER A 47 -44.39 -5.51 1.79
N GLN A 48 -44.94 -5.05 2.91
CA GLN A 48 -46.31 -4.52 2.97
C GLN A 48 -46.44 -3.20 2.19
N LEU A 49 -45.47 -2.29 2.32
CA LEU A 49 -45.42 -1.03 1.56
C LEU A 49 -45.24 -1.25 0.05
N ALA A 50 -44.39 -2.21 -0.33
CA ALA A 50 -44.19 -2.58 -1.73
C ALA A 50 -45.46 -3.16 -2.35
N ASN A 51 -46.21 -3.98 -1.61
CA ASN A 51 -47.45 -4.60 -2.07
C ASN A 51 -48.68 -3.66 -2.03
N GLN A 52 -48.73 -2.65 -1.15
CA GLN A 52 -49.80 -1.63 -1.16
C GLN A 52 -49.78 -0.77 -2.43
N SER A 53 -48.62 -0.63 -3.10
CA SER A 53 -48.53 0.09 -4.38
C SER A 53 -49.29 -0.60 -5.54
N LEU A 54 -49.72 -1.86 -5.38
CA LEU A 54 -50.44 -2.64 -6.38
C LEU A 54 -51.97 -2.61 -6.23
N LEU A 55 -52.53 -2.06 -5.14
CA LEU A 55 -53.98 -2.07 -4.86
C LEU A 55 -54.66 -0.69 -4.81
N GLU A 56 -53.91 0.41 -4.86
CA GLU A 56 -54.45 1.78 -4.71
C GLU A 56 -54.30 2.58 -6.00
N HIS A 57 -55.21 2.34 -6.95
CA HIS A 57 -55.24 3.02 -8.25
C HIS A 57 -56.16 4.25 -8.29
N ASP A 58 -56.76 4.67 -7.17
CA ASP A 58 -57.87 5.67 -7.16
C ASP A 58 -57.75 6.81 -6.12
N THR A 59 -56.57 7.11 -5.56
CA THR A 59 -56.41 8.24 -4.60
C THR A 59 -55.34 9.27 -4.98
N ASN A 60 -55.59 10.52 -4.56
CA ASN A 60 -54.95 11.76 -5.00
C ASN A 60 -53.43 11.81 -4.64
N PRO A 61 -52.51 12.27 -5.52
CA PRO A 61 -51.06 12.17 -5.31
C PRO A 61 -50.50 12.88 -4.07
N SER A 62 -51.17 13.94 -3.58
CA SER A 62 -50.72 14.70 -2.40
C SER A 62 -50.98 13.95 -1.08
N GLU A 63 -52.08 13.20 -0.98
CA GLU A 63 -52.40 12.38 0.21
C GLU A 63 -51.53 11.12 0.29
N ARG A 64 -51.02 10.67 -0.86
CA ARG A 64 -50.11 9.51 -1.01
C ARG A 64 -48.71 9.75 -0.46
N ALA A 65 -48.19 10.99 -0.58
CA ALA A 65 -46.88 11.36 -0.06
C ALA A 65 -46.88 11.58 1.47
N ASP A 66 -47.94 12.19 2.00
CA ASP A 66 -48.08 12.47 3.44
C ASP A 66 -48.32 11.19 4.27
N SER A 67 -48.99 10.17 3.72
CA SER A 67 -49.20 8.88 4.39
C SER A 67 -47.92 8.02 4.47
N GLN A 68 -47.10 7.99 3.41
CA GLN A 68 -45.82 7.28 3.42
C GLN A 68 -44.75 7.97 4.28
N ALA A 69 -44.69 9.31 4.26
CA ALA A 69 -43.79 10.09 5.11
C ALA A 69 -44.20 10.03 6.61
N GLY A 70 -45.51 10.06 6.90
CA GLY A 70 -46.05 9.96 8.26
C GLY A 70 -45.85 8.58 8.90
N ALA A 71 -45.88 7.51 8.11
CA ALA A 71 -45.62 6.14 8.59
C ALA A 71 -44.13 5.89 8.89
N ALA A 72 -43.22 6.39 8.04
CA ALA A 72 -41.77 6.33 8.27
C ALA A 72 -41.35 7.10 9.54
N SER A 73 -41.99 8.27 9.77
CA SER A 73 -41.77 9.11 10.96
C SER A 73 -42.30 8.48 12.27
N LYS A 74 -43.40 7.71 12.22
CA LYS A 74 -43.91 6.98 13.38
C LYS A 74 -43.00 5.81 13.78
N LEU A 75 -42.38 5.11 12.83
CA LEU A 75 -41.39 4.08 13.14
C LEU A 75 -40.13 4.65 13.79
N ALA A 76 -39.68 5.85 13.43
CA ALA A 76 -38.54 6.50 14.11
C ALA A 76 -38.75 6.75 15.61
N GLN A 77 -39.98 6.61 16.14
CA GLN A 77 -40.32 6.89 17.54
C GLN A 77 -40.57 5.66 18.43
N GLU A 78 -40.81 4.46 17.89
CA GLU A 78 -41.13 3.28 18.70
C GLU A 78 -40.07 2.17 18.48
N ASP A 79 -39.22 1.98 19.50
CA ASP A 79 -38.15 0.95 19.63
C ASP A 79 -36.95 1.01 18.67
N PHE A 80 -36.56 2.21 18.24
CA PHE A 80 -35.32 2.45 17.50
C PHE A 80 -34.26 3.11 18.36
N ASN A 81 -33.25 2.35 18.75
CA ASN A 81 -32.04 2.94 19.28
C ASN A 81 -31.22 3.46 18.09
N VAL A 82 -31.20 4.79 17.92
CA VAL A 82 -30.47 5.59 16.91
C VAL A 82 -28.97 5.18 16.80
N GLU A 83 -28.49 4.43 17.78
CA GLU A 83 -27.11 3.96 17.93
C GLU A 83 -26.66 2.86 16.97
N THR A 84 -27.56 2.18 16.24
CA THR A 84 -27.14 1.06 15.39
C THR A 84 -26.88 1.45 13.92
N ILE A 85 -27.50 2.53 13.40
CA ILE A 85 -27.44 2.89 11.96
C ILE A 85 -27.15 4.39 11.65
N GLY A 86 -26.95 5.28 12.63
CA GLY A 86 -26.22 6.56 12.41
C GLY A 86 -26.95 7.69 11.63
N GLY A 87 -26.38 8.90 11.69
CA GLY A 87 -27.00 10.19 11.30
C GLY A 87 -27.07 10.52 9.80
N GLY A 88 -27.03 11.83 9.45
CA GLY A 88 -27.15 12.27 8.05
C GLY A 88 -25.87 12.05 7.23
N ILE A 89 -26.03 11.62 5.98
CA ILE A 89 -24.97 11.39 5.00
C ILE A 89 -25.13 12.31 3.79
N ALA A 90 -24.01 12.68 3.19
CA ALA A 90 -23.99 13.36 1.90
C ALA A 90 -23.73 12.35 0.78
N VAL A 91 -24.36 12.57 -0.37
CA VAL A 91 -24.10 11.84 -1.62
C VAL A 91 -23.77 12.87 -2.67
N THR A 92 -22.54 12.83 -3.16
CA THR A 92 -22.03 13.78 -4.15
C THR A 92 -22.37 13.32 -5.57
N ARG A 93 -22.17 14.20 -6.56
CA ARG A 93 -22.55 13.98 -7.96
C ARG A 93 -22.10 12.63 -8.52
N ASN A 94 -20.85 12.24 -8.35
CA ASN A 94 -20.34 10.92 -8.71
C ASN A 94 -21.19 9.75 -8.16
N GLY A 95 -21.60 9.81 -6.89
CA GLY A 95 -22.50 8.80 -6.31
C GLY A 95 -23.92 8.86 -6.87
N LEU A 96 -24.46 10.05 -7.14
CA LEU A 96 -25.76 10.21 -7.80
C LEU A 96 -25.74 9.70 -9.24
N ASP A 97 -24.64 9.93 -9.96
CA ASP A 97 -24.42 9.44 -11.31
C ASP A 97 -24.41 7.91 -11.32
N VAL A 98 -23.76 7.26 -10.34
CA VAL A 98 -23.84 5.80 -10.16
C VAL A 98 -25.29 5.36 -9.96
N LEU A 99 -26.04 5.98 -9.04
CA LEU A 99 -27.44 5.63 -8.79
C LEU A 99 -28.35 5.87 -10.00
N SER A 100 -28.04 6.84 -10.86
CA SER A 100 -28.81 7.14 -12.06
C SER A 100 -28.80 6.00 -13.07
N ARG A 101 -27.74 5.18 -13.07
CA ARG A 101 -27.55 4.05 -13.98
C ARG A 101 -28.19 2.76 -13.45
N LEU A 102 -28.73 2.79 -12.24
CA LEU A 102 -29.36 1.65 -11.61
C LEU A 102 -30.86 1.57 -12.03
N PHE A 103 -31.19 0.57 -12.87
CA PHE A 103 -32.54 0.27 -13.41
C PHE A 103 -33.29 1.49 -14.00
N THR A 104 -32.80 2.02 -15.13
CA THR A 104 -33.48 3.08 -15.88
C THR A 104 -34.86 2.63 -16.40
N SER A 105 -35.79 3.57 -16.54
CA SER A 105 -37.22 3.36 -16.89
C SER A 105 -37.51 2.53 -18.15
N SER A 106 -36.54 2.26 -19.00
CA SER A 106 -36.69 1.44 -20.22
C SER A 106 -36.59 -0.09 -20.00
N GLN A 107 -36.04 -0.55 -18.87
CA GLN A 107 -35.86 -1.99 -18.59
C GLN A 107 -36.81 -2.57 -17.54
N SER A 108 -37.63 -1.75 -16.87
CA SER A 108 -38.57 -2.24 -15.87
C SER A 108 -39.97 -2.37 -16.46
N ASN A 109 -40.43 -3.61 -16.68
CA ASN A 109 -41.87 -3.93 -16.78
C ASN A 109 -42.58 -3.78 -15.40
N THR A 110 -42.02 -2.98 -14.48
CA THR A 110 -42.51 -2.83 -13.10
C THR A 110 -42.85 -1.37 -12.84
N SER A 111 -44.08 -1.11 -12.43
CA SER A 111 -44.72 0.20 -12.24
C SER A 111 -44.18 1.06 -11.08
N GLY A 112 -42.92 0.89 -10.63
CA GLY A 112 -42.32 1.67 -9.54
C GLY A 112 -40.97 2.25 -9.96
N GLY A 113 -40.84 3.58 -9.92
CA GLY A 113 -39.74 4.39 -10.48
C GLY A 113 -38.31 4.07 -10.01
N SER A 114 -37.32 4.86 -10.47
CA SER A 114 -35.89 4.56 -10.28
C SER A 114 -35.42 4.74 -8.82
N VAL A 115 -34.29 4.11 -8.47
CA VAL A 115 -33.65 4.29 -7.14
C VAL A 115 -33.30 5.75 -6.91
N LEU A 116 -32.76 6.42 -7.93
CA LEU A 116 -32.41 7.83 -7.88
C LEU A 116 -33.65 8.71 -7.62
N ASP A 117 -34.80 8.43 -8.25
CA ASP A 117 -36.03 9.19 -8.02
C ASP A 117 -36.52 9.06 -6.58
N ASP A 118 -36.46 7.85 -6.01
CA ASP A 118 -36.83 7.61 -4.61
C ASP A 118 -35.86 8.33 -3.65
N MET A 119 -34.58 8.41 -3.99
CA MET A 119 -33.55 9.14 -3.23
C MET A 119 -33.76 10.65 -3.30
N ILE A 120 -33.96 11.22 -4.50
CA ILE A 120 -34.16 12.67 -4.69
C ILE A 120 -35.43 13.14 -3.99
N ARG A 121 -36.52 12.35 -4.06
CA ARG A 121 -37.81 12.71 -3.42
C ARG A 121 -37.74 12.80 -1.90
N GLN A 122 -36.84 12.04 -1.28
CA GLN A 122 -36.77 11.87 0.18
C GLN A 122 -35.54 12.54 0.82
N SER A 123 -34.69 13.17 0.01
CA SER A 123 -33.48 13.86 0.45
C SER A 123 -33.59 15.37 0.27
N HIS A 124 -32.65 16.10 0.86
CA HIS A 124 -32.51 17.54 0.64
C HIS A 124 -31.41 17.82 -0.40
N PRO A 125 -31.71 18.53 -1.50
CA PRO A 125 -30.70 18.89 -2.48
C PRO A 125 -29.74 19.95 -1.92
N ILE A 126 -28.43 19.76 -2.14
CA ILE A 126 -27.40 20.73 -1.77
C ILE A 126 -26.92 21.40 -3.06
N THR A 127 -26.99 22.73 -3.11
CA THR A 127 -26.51 23.50 -4.26
C THR A 127 -25.30 24.36 -3.90
N ARG A 128 -25.01 24.56 -2.60
CA ARG A 128 -23.93 25.44 -2.16
C ARG A 128 -23.37 25.05 -0.79
N TRP A 129 -22.05 25.19 -0.65
CA TRP A 129 -21.33 25.13 0.63
C TRP A 129 -20.84 26.52 1.02
N GLU A 130 -20.97 26.85 2.30
CA GLU A 130 -20.41 28.07 2.87
C GLU A 130 -19.45 27.72 4.02
N VAL A 131 -18.21 28.20 3.91
CA VAL A 131 -17.17 27.99 4.89
C VAL A 131 -16.93 29.29 5.64
N HIS A 132 -17.09 29.26 6.96
CA HIS A 132 -16.93 30.39 7.86
C HIS A 132 -15.86 30.12 8.90
N CYS A 133 -15.34 31.17 9.54
CA CYS A 133 -14.48 31.05 10.71
C CYS A 133 -15.27 31.25 12.02
N ALA A 134 -14.69 30.85 13.15
CA ALA A 134 -15.27 31.06 14.48
C ALA A 134 -15.53 32.53 14.80
N ARG A 135 -14.85 33.49 14.14
CA ARG A 135 -15.11 34.93 14.27
C ARG A 135 -16.29 35.44 13.44
N GLY A 136 -16.96 34.57 12.68
CA GLY A 136 -18.13 34.88 11.84
C GLY A 136 -17.79 35.42 10.45
N TRP A 137 -16.52 35.35 10.02
CA TRP A 137 -16.13 35.75 8.67
C TRP A 137 -16.34 34.63 7.68
N ALA A 138 -16.86 34.95 6.49
CA ALA A 138 -16.91 34.02 5.38
C ALA A 138 -15.49 33.82 4.81
N LEU A 139 -15.00 32.58 4.85
CA LEU A 139 -13.69 32.19 4.31
C LEU A 139 -13.81 31.75 2.85
N ALA A 140 -14.80 30.92 2.53
CA ALA A 140 -14.99 30.40 1.18
C ALA A 140 -16.47 30.11 0.90
N ASN A 141 -16.85 30.10 -0.37
CA ASN A 141 -18.13 29.60 -0.84
C ASN A 141 -17.89 28.71 -2.07
N ALA A 142 -18.63 27.62 -2.16
CA ALA A 142 -18.58 26.71 -3.31
C ALA A 142 -19.99 26.45 -3.80
N THR A 143 -20.31 26.95 -4.99
CA THR A 143 -21.54 26.58 -5.69
C THR A 143 -21.30 25.26 -6.40
N LEU A 144 -22.17 24.28 -6.16
CA LEU A 144 -21.99 22.92 -6.67
C LEU A 144 -22.61 22.70 -8.07
N THR A 145 -23.42 23.64 -8.56
CA THR A 145 -24.01 23.55 -9.90
C THR A 145 -22.97 23.84 -10.99
N PRO A 146 -22.92 23.06 -12.08
CA PRO A 146 -21.96 23.30 -13.17
C PRO A 146 -22.21 24.68 -13.82
N LYS A 147 -21.14 25.44 -14.07
CA LYS A 147 -21.18 26.66 -14.89
C LYS A 147 -21.59 26.23 -16.30
N THR A 148 -22.79 26.63 -16.74
CA THR A 148 -23.20 26.38 -18.13
C THR A 148 -22.26 27.12 -19.09
N SER A 149 -22.00 26.54 -20.25
CA SER A 149 -21.07 27.02 -21.28
C SER A 149 -21.37 28.43 -21.85
N ARG A 150 -22.38 29.14 -21.33
CA ARG A 150 -22.75 30.51 -21.70
C ARG A 150 -22.06 31.62 -20.90
N GLU A 151 -21.43 31.36 -19.76
CA GLU A 151 -20.86 32.41 -18.89
C GLU A 151 -19.36 32.72 -19.12
N LYS A 152 -18.73 32.18 -20.17
CA LYS A 152 -17.31 32.45 -20.48
C LYS A 152 -17.07 33.72 -21.32
N GLN A 153 -18.09 34.57 -21.54
CA GLN A 153 -17.98 35.66 -22.50
C GLN A 153 -18.58 36.99 -22.02
N GLU A 154 -18.20 37.48 -20.83
CA GLU A 154 -18.38 38.90 -20.49
C GLU A 154 -17.08 39.48 -19.89
N ARG A 155 -16.31 40.17 -20.74
CA ARG A 155 -15.39 41.25 -20.34
C ARG A 155 -16.18 42.56 -20.38
N PRO A 156 -15.84 43.58 -19.57
CA PRO A 156 -16.70 44.73 -19.37
C PRO A 156 -16.69 45.63 -20.62
N SER A 157 -17.87 45.91 -21.17
CA SER A 157 -18.05 46.99 -22.13
C SER A 157 -19.04 48.01 -21.58
N GLU A 158 -18.57 49.25 -21.51
CA GLU A 158 -19.38 50.45 -21.39
C GLU A 158 -20.39 50.54 -22.55
N ASP A 159 -21.46 51.29 -22.28
CA ASP A 159 -22.38 51.96 -23.20
C ASP A 159 -23.54 51.19 -23.87
N ALA A 160 -24.72 51.70 -23.49
CA ALA A 160 -25.84 52.14 -24.32
C ALA A 160 -26.73 51.11 -25.07
N GLN A 161 -27.98 51.04 -24.57
CA GLN A 161 -29.24 51.21 -25.30
C GLN A 161 -29.43 50.52 -26.67
N GLY A 162 -30.46 49.67 -26.77
CA GLY A 162 -31.25 49.56 -28.02
C GLY A 162 -31.83 48.20 -28.37
N ASN A 163 -33.12 48.02 -28.05
CA ASN A 163 -34.18 47.35 -28.82
C ASN A 163 -33.89 46.23 -29.88
N CYS A 164 -34.58 45.11 -29.64
CA CYS A 164 -35.53 44.41 -30.53
C CYS A 164 -35.07 43.58 -31.76
N THR A 165 -35.65 42.36 -31.77
CA THR A 165 -36.33 41.64 -32.89
C THR A 165 -35.61 40.65 -33.82
N THR A 166 -36.16 39.41 -33.79
CA THR A 166 -36.57 38.51 -34.90
C THR A 166 -35.57 37.61 -35.67
N ASN A 167 -35.87 36.29 -35.57
CA ASN A 167 -36.00 35.23 -36.61
C ASN A 167 -34.94 34.96 -37.71
N SER A 168 -34.52 33.68 -37.80
CA SER A 168 -34.45 32.77 -38.98
C SER A 168 -33.45 31.62 -38.66
N VAL A 169 -33.77 30.31 -38.62
CA VAL A 169 -34.19 29.28 -39.60
C VAL A 169 -33.20 28.98 -40.75
N SER A 170 -32.54 27.80 -40.68
CA SER A 170 -32.38 26.77 -41.75
C SER A 170 -31.60 25.55 -41.18
N LYS A 171 -32.18 24.34 -41.09
CA LYS A 171 -32.30 23.21 -42.05
C LYS A 171 -30.96 22.57 -42.46
N ASP A 172 -30.64 21.41 -41.86
CA ASP A 172 -30.72 20.02 -42.41
C ASP A 172 -29.41 19.68 -43.18
N GLU A 173 -28.76 18.51 -43.12
CA GLU A 173 -29.30 17.14 -43.16
C GLU A 173 -28.13 16.10 -43.08
N HIS A 174 -28.47 14.84 -42.74
CA HIS A 174 -27.72 13.55 -42.85
C HIS A 174 -27.08 12.96 -41.59
N GLY A 175 -27.68 11.82 -41.16
CA GLY A 175 -27.47 11.20 -39.85
C GLY A 175 -26.73 9.86 -39.82
N ARG A 176 -26.49 9.42 -38.59
CA ARG A 176 -26.25 8.02 -38.18
C ARG A 176 -26.54 7.87 -36.68
N THR A 177 -27.46 6.96 -36.38
CA THR A 177 -27.67 6.22 -35.11
C THR A 177 -27.66 7.02 -33.80
N GLY A 178 -28.84 7.48 -33.40
CA GLY A 178 -29.09 8.05 -32.07
C GLY A 178 -28.94 7.01 -30.96
N GLY A 179 -27.89 7.17 -30.16
CA GLY A 179 -27.86 6.75 -28.76
C GLY A 179 -28.43 7.90 -27.93
N ASN A 180 -29.32 7.59 -26.98
CA ASN A 180 -30.04 8.54 -26.16
C ASN A 180 -29.11 9.43 -25.30
N GLU A 181 -28.72 10.59 -25.81
CA GLU A 181 -28.07 11.69 -25.07
C GLU A 181 -29.08 12.52 -24.24
N TRP A 182 -29.95 11.86 -23.46
CA TRP A 182 -31.05 12.54 -22.75
C TRP A 182 -30.90 12.64 -21.22
N TRP A 183 -29.69 12.48 -20.66
CA TRP A 183 -29.50 12.50 -19.19
C TRP A 183 -28.38 13.43 -18.68
N GLN A 184 -27.91 14.40 -19.47
CA GLN A 184 -26.98 15.43 -18.97
C GLN A 184 -27.62 16.48 -18.02
N ASP A 185 -28.95 16.49 -17.86
CA ASP A 185 -29.68 17.50 -17.10
C ASP A 185 -30.37 16.94 -15.85
N SER A 186 -29.63 16.27 -14.95
CA SER A 186 -30.03 16.27 -13.54
C SER A 186 -29.43 17.52 -12.89
N PRO A 187 -30.24 18.56 -12.56
CA PRO A 187 -29.74 19.84 -12.06
C PRO A 187 -29.24 19.78 -10.60
N ILE A 188 -29.29 18.59 -9.96
CA ILE A 188 -29.00 18.41 -8.53
C ILE A 188 -27.56 17.91 -8.37
N PRO A 189 -26.65 18.72 -7.80
CA PRO A 189 -25.24 18.37 -7.77
C PRO A 189 -24.84 17.49 -6.57
N SER A 190 -25.56 17.57 -5.45
CA SER A 190 -25.39 16.69 -4.28
C SER A 190 -26.70 16.62 -3.50
N ILE A 191 -26.86 15.60 -2.66
CA ILE A 191 -27.97 15.49 -1.69
C ILE A 191 -27.44 15.22 -0.28
N MET A 192 -28.24 15.62 0.71
CA MET A 192 -28.12 15.20 2.10
C MET A 192 -29.36 14.38 2.48
N ILE A 193 -29.14 13.23 3.11
CA ILE A 193 -30.21 12.29 3.47
C ILE A 193 -29.85 11.57 4.77
N GLU A 194 -30.85 11.15 5.53
CA GLU A 194 -30.64 10.27 6.67
C GLU A 194 -30.09 8.90 6.21
N ARG A 195 -29.02 8.40 6.85
CA ARG A 195 -28.39 7.12 6.49
C ARG A 195 -29.38 5.96 6.52
N GLN A 196 -30.25 5.93 7.52
CA GLN A 196 -31.30 4.92 7.64
C GLN A 196 -32.27 4.97 6.46
N LEU A 197 -32.67 6.17 6.04
CA LEU A 197 -33.59 6.33 4.91
C LEU A 197 -32.94 5.88 3.59
N PHE A 198 -31.67 6.21 3.37
CA PHE A 198 -30.90 5.72 2.22
C PHE A 198 -30.90 4.18 2.21
N TRP A 199 -30.57 3.56 3.35
CA TRP A 199 -30.56 2.10 3.46
C TRP A 199 -31.93 1.47 3.19
N LEU A 200 -33.02 2.05 3.71
CA LEU A 200 -34.38 1.58 3.46
C LEU A 200 -34.78 1.66 1.98
N ILE A 201 -34.38 2.72 1.28
CA ILE A 201 -34.64 2.85 -0.16
C ILE A 201 -33.92 1.75 -0.92
N LEU A 202 -32.63 1.50 -0.65
CA LEU A 202 -31.92 0.38 -1.29
C LEU A 202 -32.57 -0.96 -0.98
N LEU A 203 -32.92 -1.23 0.29
CA LEU A 203 -33.54 -2.47 0.71
C LEU A 203 -34.88 -2.72 0.00
N LYS A 204 -35.71 -1.68 -0.15
CA LYS A 204 -36.97 -1.74 -0.90
C LYS A 204 -36.74 -2.22 -2.33
N HIS A 205 -35.71 -1.71 -3.00
CA HIS A 205 -35.39 -2.12 -4.37
C HIS A 205 -34.79 -3.53 -4.45
N VAL A 206 -33.99 -3.94 -3.47
CA VAL A 206 -33.48 -5.32 -3.36
C VAL A 206 -34.64 -6.32 -3.23
N ILE A 207 -35.59 -6.05 -2.32
CA ILE A 207 -36.78 -6.90 -2.11
C ILE A 207 -37.62 -6.99 -3.38
N LYS A 208 -37.74 -5.90 -4.15
CA LYS A 208 -38.50 -5.87 -5.40
C LYS A 208 -37.89 -6.74 -6.50
N LEU A 209 -36.57 -6.90 -6.54
CA LEU A 209 -35.85 -7.62 -7.61
C LEU A 209 -35.64 -9.12 -7.34
N GLY A 210 -35.33 -9.49 -6.10
CA GLY A 210 -35.02 -10.89 -5.71
C GLY A 210 -36.01 -11.52 -4.73
N GLY A 211 -36.96 -10.74 -4.21
CA GLY A 211 -37.81 -11.17 -3.10
C GLY A 211 -37.03 -11.32 -1.78
N ILE A 212 -37.75 -11.65 -0.71
CA ILE A 212 -37.19 -11.90 0.64
C ILE A 212 -36.21 -13.09 0.62
N ALA A 213 -36.33 -13.99 -0.35
CA ALA A 213 -35.61 -15.26 -0.40
C ALA A 213 -34.08 -15.11 -0.50
N ASP A 214 -33.60 -14.02 -1.11
CA ASP A 214 -32.19 -13.77 -1.37
C ASP A 214 -31.48 -13.01 -0.23
N ILE A 215 -32.20 -12.66 0.84
CA ILE A 215 -31.63 -12.06 2.05
C ILE A 215 -31.74 -13.05 3.20
N ARG A 216 -30.59 -13.47 3.75
CA ARG A 216 -30.52 -14.41 4.87
C ARG A 216 -29.96 -13.70 6.10
N TYR A 217 -30.71 -13.74 7.19
CA TYR A 217 -30.19 -13.33 8.50
C TYR A 217 -29.24 -14.40 9.02
N ARG A 218 -27.94 -14.16 8.86
CA ARG A 218 -26.88 -15.04 9.37
C ARG A 218 -25.57 -14.28 9.42
N ARG A 219 -24.95 -14.21 10.61
CA ARG A 219 -23.67 -13.52 10.80
C ARG A 219 -22.51 -14.42 10.39
N ALA A 220 -21.68 -13.95 9.46
CA ALA A 220 -20.42 -14.62 9.13
C ALA A 220 -19.45 -14.57 10.32
N LEU A 221 -18.89 -15.73 10.66
CA LEU A 221 -17.92 -15.89 11.74
C LEU A 221 -16.49 -15.81 11.20
N ARG A 222 -16.19 -16.58 10.14
CA ARG A 222 -14.90 -16.61 9.44
C ARG A 222 -15.07 -17.11 8.01
N ILE A 223 -14.13 -16.79 7.14
CA ILE A 223 -14.02 -17.42 5.82
C ILE A 223 -12.86 -18.41 5.89
N GLU A 224 -13.12 -19.66 5.52
CA GLU A 224 -12.10 -20.70 5.37
C GLU A 224 -11.68 -20.72 3.91
N LEU A 225 -10.41 -20.37 3.66
CA LEU A 225 -9.79 -20.53 2.37
C LEU A 225 -9.38 -22.01 2.16
N PRO A 226 -9.46 -22.56 0.94
CA PRO A 226 -8.90 -23.88 0.65
C PRO A 226 -7.40 -23.91 1.01
N ARG A 227 -6.86 -25.01 1.55
CA ARG A 227 -5.40 -25.14 1.80
C ARG A 227 -4.54 -25.19 0.54
N ASP A 228 -5.18 -25.32 -0.62
CA ASP A 228 -4.54 -25.49 -1.93
C ASP A 228 -5.28 -24.60 -2.94
N CYS A 229 -5.04 -23.30 -2.81
CA CYS A 229 -5.81 -22.23 -3.45
C CYS A 229 -5.59 -22.14 -4.96
N LEU A 230 -4.59 -22.87 -5.47
CA LEU A 230 -4.27 -23.01 -6.89
C LEU A 230 -5.14 -24.09 -7.57
N SER A 231 -5.96 -24.84 -6.81
CA SER A 231 -6.88 -25.83 -7.38
C SER A 231 -8.16 -25.17 -7.91
N PRO A 232 -8.49 -25.30 -9.21
CA PRO A 232 -9.72 -24.72 -9.78
C PRO A 232 -11.01 -25.29 -9.14
N ASN A 233 -10.91 -26.46 -8.48
CA ASN A 233 -12.04 -27.22 -7.94
C ASN A 233 -12.42 -26.89 -6.49
N ARG A 234 -11.71 -25.99 -5.78
CA ARG A 234 -12.00 -25.71 -4.35
C ARG A 234 -12.41 -24.26 -4.09
N ARG A 235 -13.58 -24.12 -3.47
CA ARG A 235 -14.30 -22.85 -3.22
C ARG A 235 -14.07 -22.33 -1.79
N PRO A 236 -14.00 -21.01 -1.55
CA PRO A 236 -14.04 -20.45 -0.20
C PRO A 236 -15.30 -20.89 0.53
N ARG A 237 -15.15 -21.18 1.82
CA ARG A 237 -16.25 -21.61 2.68
C ARG A 237 -16.53 -20.57 3.76
N ILE A 238 -17.72 -19.99 3.74
CA ILE A 238 -18.20 -19.09 4.79
C ILE A 238 -18.68 -19.95 5.97
N LYS A 239 -18.12 -19.72 7.16
CA LYS A 239 -18.62 -20.28 8.42
C LYS A 239 -19.46 -19.23 9.12
N PHE A 240 -20.61 -19.63 9.62
CA PHE A 240 -21.55 -18.73 10.27
C PHE A 240 -21.62 -18.96 11.78
N THR A 241 -22.11 -17.96 12.52
CA THR A 241 -22.25 -18.03 13.98
C THR A 241 -23.26 -19.06 14.48
N ASP A 242 -24.16 -19.54 13.61
CA ASP A 242 -25.13 -20.60 13.92
C ASP A 242 -24.56 -22.02 13.70
N GLY A 243 -23.27 -22.13 13.38
CA GLY A 243 -22.57 -23.39 13.12
C GLY A 243 -22.71 -23.93 11.69
N THR A 244 -23.52 -23.30 10.85
CA THR A 244 -23.67 -23.69 9.45
C THR A 244 -22.49 -23.18 8.60
N SER A 245 -22.35 -23.72 7.39
CA SER A 245 -21.39 -23.24 6.40
C SER A 245 -21.90 -23.32 4.98
N GLU A 246 -21.34 -22.50 4.11
CA GLU A 246 -21.68 -22.43 2.70
C GLU A 246 -20.46 -22.17 1.84
N GLU A 247 -20.44 -22.72 0.63
CA GLU A 247 -19.38 -22.50 -0.35
C GLU A 247 -19.84 -21.56 -1.45
N ALA A 248 -18.93 -20.72 -1.96
CA ALA A 248 -19.21 -19.76 -3.02
C ALA A 248 -18.08 -19.74 -4.05
N ASP A 249 -18.40 -19.42 -5.31
CA ASP A 249 -17.39 -19.15 -6.34
C ASP A 249 -16.73 -17.79 -6.11
N LEU A 250 -17.48 -16.80 -5.59
CA LEU A 250 -17.00 -15.47 -5.21
C LEU A 250 -17.61 -15.03 -3.88
N VAL A 251 -16.79 -14.55 -2.95
CA VAL A 251 -17.19 -13.93 -1.68
C VAL A 251 -16.88 -12.44 -1.70
N VAL A 252 -17.91 -11.62 -1.55
CA VAL A 252 -17.78 -10.16 -1.45
C VAL A 252 -17.94 -9.73 0.00
N GLY A 253 -16.90 -9.12 0.57
CA GLY A 253 -16.93 -8.51 1.89
C GLY A 253 -17.48 -7.08 1.85
N ALA A 254 -18.62 -6.86 2.46
CA ALA A 254 -19.32 -5.56 2.56
C ALA A 254 -19.84 -5.27 3.99
N ASP A 255 -19.34 -6.01 4.99
CA ASP A 255 -19.74 -5.99 6.41
C ASP A 255 -18.90 -5.00 7.27
N GLY A 256 -18.20 -4.08 6.59
CA GLY A 256 -17.56 -2.91 7.18
C GLY A 256 -16.31 -3.21 8.01
N LEU A 257 -16.05 -2.34 8.98
CA LEU A 257 -14.82 -2.31 9.80
C LEU A 257 -14.47 -3.63 10.49
N ARG A 258 -15.46 -4.47 10.80
CA ARG A 258 -15.26 -5.76 11.49
C ARG A 258 -15.41 -6.96 10.56
N SER A 259 -15.20 -6.73 9.26
CA SER A 259 -15.49 -7.70 8.22
C SER A 259 -14.80 -9.05 8.44
N ALA A 260 -15.59 -10.12 8.43
CA ALA A 260 -15.06 -11.48 8.51
C ALA A 260 -14.27 -11.85 7.23
N VAL A 261 -14.64 -11.25 6.10
CA VAL A 261 -13.98 -11.41 4.81
C VAL A 261 -12.64 -10.68 4.80
N ARG A 262 -12.61 -9.44 5.29
CA ARG A 262 -11.35 -8.68 5.48
C ARG A 262 -10.38 -9.43 6.37
N LYS A 263 -10.85 -10.01 7.48
CA LYS A 263 -10.03 -10.84 8.36
C LYS A 263 -9.42 -12.02 7.62
N ALA A 264 -10.20 -12.74 6.82
CA ALA A 264 -9.69 -13.88 6.07
C ALA A 264 -8.65 -13.53 5.02
N LEU A 265 -8.53 -12.26 4.62
CA LEU A 265 -7.47 -11.80 3.72
C LEU A 265 -6.13 -11.55 4.42
N PHE A 266 -6.13 -11.29 5.74
CA PHE A 266 -4.97 -10.75 6.47
C PHE A 266 -4.73 -11.30 7.88
N THR A 267 -5.54 -12.23 8.43
CA THR A 267 -5.34 -12.74 9.80
C THR A 267 -5.17 -14.25 9.89
N ASP A 268 -4.21 -14.63 10.74
CA ASP A 268 -3.95 -15.95 11.31
C ASP A 268 -5.02 -16.34 12.36
N PRO A 269 -5.95 -17.28 12.08
CA PRO A 269 -6.91 -17.80 13.05
C PRO A 269 -6.32 -18.45 14.32
N THR A 270 -5.02 -18.73 14.41
CA THR A 270 -4.42 -19.35 15.61
C THR A 270 -4.20 -18.35 16.76
N ARG A 271 -4.17 -17.04 16.50
CA ARG A 271 -4.11 -15.99 17.54
C ARG A 271 -5.46 -15.66 18.20
N MET A 272 -6.57 -16.27 17.77
CA MET A 272 -7.88 -16.08 18.41
C MET A 272 -8.07 -16.98 19.64
N VAL A 273 -7.36 -16.71 20.73
CA VAL A 273 -7.78 -17.20 22.06
C VAL A 273 -8.94 -16.29 22.55
N PRO A 274 -10.10 -16.84 22.95
CA PRO A 274 -11.17 -16.03 23.51
C PRO A 274 -10.69 -15.45 24.85
N SER A 275 -10.70 -14.12 24.98
CA SER A 275 -10.59 -13.48 26.29
C SER A 275 -11.86 -13.80 27.10
N SER A 276 -11.90 -14.95 27.75
CA SER A 276 -12.94 -15.30 28.70
C SER A 276 -12.32 -15.90 29.95
N SER A 277 -12.84 -15.45 31.09
CA SER A 277 -12.44 -15.71 32.48
C SER A 277 -11.24 -14.91 32.99
N ALA A 278 -11.57 -13.88 33.77
CA ALA A 278 -10.69 -13.28 34.75
C ALA A 278 -10.20 -14.37 35.71
N VAL A 279 -8.94 -14.77 35.57
CA VAL A 279 -8.20 -15.41 36.65
C VAL A 279 -7.39 -14.31 37.33
N GLN A 280 -7.71 -14.04 38.60
CA GLN A 280 -6.86 -13.27 39.50
C GLN A 280 -5.53 -14.00 39.65
N GLU A 281 -4.54 -13.68 38.82
CA GLU A 281 -3.15 -14.04 39.09
C GLU A 281 -2.46 -12.89 39.83
N LYS A 282 -1.85 -13.25 40.96
CA LYS A 282 -1.17 -12.33 41.86
C LYS A 282 0.09 -11.80 41.20
N SER A 283 0.14 -10.47 41.10
CA SER A 283 1.27 -9.68 40.62
C SER A 283 2.59 -10.04 41.30
N THR A 284 3.59 -10.43 40.50
CA THR A 284 5.00 -10.36 40.87
C THR A 284 5.74 -9.47 39.87
N TRP A 285 6.78 -8.80 40.34
CA TRP A 285 7.55 -7.77 39.61
C TRP A 285 8.14 -8.25 38.28
N THR A 286 8.35 -9.57 38.12
CA THR A 286 8.82 -10.20 36.88
C THR A 286 7.81 -10.12 35.73
N SER A 287 6.51 -9.94 36.01
CA SER A 287 5.45 -9.79 35.01
C SER A 287 5.44 -8.44 34.30
N TRP A 288 6.10 -7.41 34.85
CA TRP A 288 6.19 -6.08 34.22
C TRP A 288 7.36 -5.93 33.26
N VAL A 289 8.36 -6.82 33.35
CA VAL A 289 9.61 -6.70 32.61
C VAL A 289 9.64 -7.59 31.37
N LEU A 290 8.93 -8.73 31.37
CA LEU A 290 9.09 -9.77 30.33
C LEU A 290 7.92 -9.91 29.34
N SER A 291 6.80 -9.19 29.53
CA SER A 291 5.64 -9.28 28.61
C SER A 291 5.67 -8.37 27.37
N PRO A 292 6.37 -7.21 27.34
CA PRO A 292 6.50 -6.43 26.10
C PRO A 292 7.52 -7.00 25.10
N LEU A 293 8.40 -7.92 25.55
CA LEU A 293 9.60 -8.37 24.83
C LEU A 293 9.39 -9.54 23.84
N LEU A 294 8.17 -10.04 23.65
CA LEU A 294 7.92 -11.25 22.82
C LEU A 294 6.83 -11.07 21.77
N SER A 295 6.51 -9.83 21.38
CA SER A 295 5.64 -9.61 20.23
C SER A 295 6.03 -8.34 19.49
N LYS A 296 6.76 -8.49 18.37
CA LYS A 296 6.71 -7.52 17.27
C LYS A 296 5.22 -7.31 16.93
N PRO A 297 4.72 -6.07 16.83
CA PRO A 297 3.34 -5.86 16.42
C PRO A 297 3.24 -6.30 14.96
N SER A 298 2.62 -7.46 14.72
CA SER A 298 2.07 -7.75 13.39
C SER A 298 1.22 -6.56 13.01
N THR A 299 1.49 -5.91 11.87
CA THR A 299 0.68 -4.81 11.36
C THR A 299 -0.77 -5.28 11.35
N ASP A 300 -1.54 -4.80 12.31
CA ASP A 300 -2.87 -5.32 12.53
C ASP A 300 -3.81 -4.66 11.52
N TYR A 301 -3.86 -5.23 10.32
CA TYR A 301 -4.75 -4.80 9.23
C TYR A 301 -6.24 -4.98 9.56
N VAL A 302 -6.55 -5.48 10.75
CA VAL A 302 -7.91 -5.79 11.21
C VAL A 302 -8.33 -4.88 12.37
N THR A 303 -7.42 -4.43 13.21
CA THR A 303 -7.76 -3.57 14.35
C THR A 303 -7.94 -2.11 13.91
N PRO A 304 -9.10 -1.51 14.21
CA PRO A 304 -9.34 -0.11 13.92
C PRO A 304 -8.45 0.81 14.76
N HIS A 305 -7.91 1.84 14.13
CA HIS A 305 -7.17 2.91 14.80
C HIS A 305 -8.07 4.13 15.03
N TYR A 306 -7.97 4.71 16.21
CA TYR A 306 -8.71 5.91 16.56
C TYR A 306 -7.92 7.15 16.16
N GLU A 307 -8.52 8.00 15.34
CA GLU A 307 -7.87 9.17 14.72
C GLU A 307 -7.69 10.37 15.68
N GLY A 308 -7.99 10.20 16.97
CA GLY A 308 -7.99 11.31 17.92
C GLY A 308 -9.13 12.31 17.69
N LEU A 309 -10.09 12.02 16.80
CA LEU A 309 -11.21 12.90 16.46
C LEU A 309 -12.55 12.33 16.91
N VAL A 310 -13.35 13.16 17.58
CA VAL A 310 -14.70 12.83 18.01
C VAL A 310 -15.70 13.74 17.31
N GLY A 311 -16.66 13.14 16.62
CA GLY A 311 -17.86 13.80 16.11
C GLY A 311 -19.03 13.68 17.08
N VAL A 312 -19.80 14.76 17.24
CA VAL A 312 -21.07 14.77 17.97
C VAL A 312 -22.07 15.55 17.14
N GLY A 313 -23.27 15.02 16.95
CA GLY A 313 -24.29 15.70 16.15
C GLY A 313 -25.70 15.33 16.55
N GLY A 314 -26.67 16.03 15.98
CA GLY A 314 -28.08 15.80 16.26
C GLY A 314 -28.98 16.47 15.22
N PHE A 315 -30.26 16.20 15.37
CA PHE A 315 -31.31 16.71 14.49
C PHE A 315 -31.93 17.98 15.04
N LEU A 316 -32.33 18.88 14.15
CA LEU A 316 -32.90 20.19 14.48
C LEU A 316 -34.28 20.36 13.82
N PRO A 317 -35.22 21.03 14.51
CA PRO A 317 -36.42 21.53 13.86
C PRO A 317 -36.06 22.65 12.86
N PRO A 318 -36.82 22.80 11.76
CA PRO A 318 -36.53 23.79 10.72
C PRO A 318 -36.43 25.21 11.28
N SER A 319 -37.25 25.56 12.27
CA SER A 319 -37.25 26.88 12.91
C SER A 319 -35.90 27.28 13.51
N VAL A 320 -35.08 26.33 13.98
CA VAL A 320 -33.75 26.61 14.53
C VAL A 320 -32.76 26.97 13.43
N LEU A 321 -32.82 26.26 12.29
CA LEU A 321 -32.01 26.59 11.11
C LEU A 321 -32.45 27.90 10.46
N ASP A 322 -33.75 28.15 10.39
CA ASP A 322 -34.29 29.42 9.87
C ASP A 322 -33.84 30.60 10.75
N ASN A 323 -33.91 30.47 12.08
CA ASN A 323 -33.42 31.46 13.04
C ASN A 323 -31.89 31.63 13.01
N ALA A 324 -31.16 30.59 12.62
CA ALA A 324 -29.71 30.61 12.39
C ALA A 324 -29.32 31.34 11.09
N GLY A 325 -30.30 31.74 10.26
CA GLY A 325 -30.06 32.33 8.93
C GLY A 325 -29.62 31.31 7.88
N GLN A 326 -29.82 30.01 8.14
CA GLN A 326 -29.49 28.95 7.20
C GLN A 326 -30.44 28.99 6.01
N LYS A 327 -29.90 28.89 4.79
CA LYS A 327 -30.70 28.87 3.57
C LYS A 327 -30.95 27.43 3.12
N SER A 328 -32.15 27.19 2.59
CA SER A 328 -32.45 25.93 1.90
C SER A 328 -31.44 25.69 0.77
N GLY A 329 -30.88 24.49 0.73
CA GLY A 329 -29.88 24.07 -0.26
C GLY A 329 -28.44 24.48 0.07
N VAL A 330 -28.22 25.13 1.22
CA VAL A 330 -26.90 25.51 1.70
C VAL A 330 -26.47 24.61 2.86
N VAL A 331 -25.22 24.13 2.80
CA VAL A 331 -24.52 23.54 3.95
C VAL A 331 -23.50 24.55 4.47
N SER A 332 -23.58 24.86 5.76
CA SER A 332 -22.67 25.80 6.40
C SER A 332 -21.70 25.05 7.29
N VAL A 333 -20.41 25.31 7.12
CA VAL A 333 -19.34 24.74 7.94
C VAL A 333 -18.50 25.87 8.55
N VAL A 334 -18.12 25.71 9.80
CA VAL A 334 -17.43 26.72 10.61
C VAL A 334 -16.18 26.09 11.21
N PHE A 335 -15.02 26.64 10.90
CA PHE A 335 -13.73 26.23 11.47
C PHE A 335 -13.32 27.17 12.60
N GLY A 336 -12.75 26.61 13.67
CA GLY A 336 -12.27 27.36 14.82
C GLY A 336 -11.09 26.69 15.53
N PRO A 337 -10.50 27.37 16.52
CA PRO A 337 -9.31 26.87 17.22
C PRO A 337 -9.56 25.64 18.10
N THR A 338 -10.84 25.32 18.36
CA THR A 338 -11.30 24.23 19.22
C THR A 338 -12.13 23.18 18.48
N GLY A 339 -12.02 23.17 17.14
CA GLY A 339 -12.66 22.18 16.27
C GLY A 339 -13.49 22.76 15.13
N PHE A 340 -14.42 21.95 14.65
CA PHE A 340 -15.22 22.15 13.45
C PHE A 340 -16.71 22.05 13.76
N PHE A 341 -17.57 22.84 13.11
CA PHE A 341 -19.03 22.82 13.30
C PHE A 341 -19.77 22.91 11.95
N GLY A 342 -20.64 21.96 11.64
CA GLY A 342 -21.45 21.90 10.43
C GLY A 342 -22.95 21.96 10.71
N MET A 343 -23.72 22.51 9.76
CA MET A 343 -25.19 22.54 9.80
C MET A 343 -25.79 22.57 8.39
N GLY A 344 -26.96 21.95 8.22
CA GLY A 344 -27.68 21.91 6.94
C GLY A 344 -29.02 21.19 7.02
N TYR A 345 -29.83 21.32 5.98
CA TYR A 345 -31.11 20.60 5.85
C TYR A 345 -30.90 19.18 5.32
N ILE A 346 -31.73 18.23 5.75
CA ILE A 346 -31.64 16.80 5.37
C ILE A 346 -32.95 16.21 4.82
N THR A 347 -34.05 16.95 4.97
CA THR A 347 -35.35 16.63 4.35
C THR A 347 -35.87 17.86 3.59
N PRO A 348 -36.75 17.70 2.59
CA PRO A 348 -37.22 18.81 1.77
C PRO A 348 -37.83 19.98 2.59
N HIS A 349 -37.25 21.18 2.46
CA HIS A 349 -37.77 22.41 3.07
C HIS A 349 -39.00 22.93 2.28
N LYS A 350 -40.17 23.09 2.92
CA LYS A 350 -41.37 23.64 2.28
C LYS A 350 -41.17 25.11 1.89
N GLN A 351 -41.02 25.41 0.59
CA GLN A 351 -41.18 26.76 0.06
C GLN A 351 -42.67 27.08 -0.16
N SER A 352 -43.18 28.07 0.60
CA SER A 352 -44.27 29.01 0.28
C SER A 352 -45.40 28.57 -0.67
N SER A 353 -46.62 28.43 -0.15
CA SER A 353 -47.84 28.71 -0.93
C SER A 353 -48.71 29.74 -0.22
N ASN A 354 -48.77 30.94 -0.77
CA ASN A 354 -49.74 31.99 -0.46
C ASN A 354 -51.18 31.48 -0.72
N LYS A 355 -51.83 30.85 0.27
CA LYS A 355 -53.30 30.82 0.42
C LYS A 355 -53.64 30.76 1.92
N PRO A 356 -54.49 31.66 2.45
CA PRO A 356 -54.90 31.61 3.83
C PRO A 356 -55.97 30.52 4.00
N GLY A 357 -55.69 29.56 4.89
CA GLY A 357 -56.61 28.50 5.27
C GLY A 357 -56.27 27.16 4.64
N HIS A 358 -55.48 26.34 5.34
CA HIS A 358 -55.79 24.93 5.62
C HIS A 358 -54.67 24.31 6.48
N LEU A 359 -55.09 23.86 7.68
CA LEU A 359 -54.47 22.97 8.67
C LEU A 359 -52.96 23.06 8.94
N GLU A 360 -52.63 23.74 10.04
CA GLU A 360 -51.53 23.35 10.93
C GLU A 360 -51.82 21.94 11.48
N SER A 361 -51.00 20.95 11.09
CA SER A 361 -50.88 19.69 11.85
C SER A 361 -49.54 19.68 12.58
N SER A 362 -49.62 19.49 13.90
CA SER A 362 -48.60 19.57 14.93
C SER A 362 -47.51 18.47 14.90
N SER A 363 -46.99 18.13 13.73
CA SER A 363 -45.90 17.15 13.58
C SER A 363 -44.82 17.61 12.59
N ALA A 364 -44.28 18.81 12.81
CA ALA A 364 -43.01 19.25 12.23
C ALA A 364 -41.86 18.50 12.95
N LYS A 365 -41.55 17.28 12.53
CA LYS A 365 -40.49 16.46 13.16
C LYS A 365 -39.31 16.31 12.20
N VAL A 366 -38.30 17.16 12.43
CA VAL A 366 -36.94 17.18 11.83
C VAL A 366 -36.84 17.68 10.39
N ALA A 367 -36.10 18.79 10.22
CA ALA A 367 -35.73 19.32 8.89
C ALA A 367 -34.22 19.63 8.76
N GLY A 368 -33.47 19.62 9.85
CA GLY A 368 -32.06 20.00 9.88
C GLY A 368 -31.18 19.01 10.63
N MET A 369 -29.88 19.05 10.36
CA MET A 369 -28.85 18.43 11.19
C MET A 369 -27.77 19.44 11.55
N TYR A 370 -27.14 19.21 12.71
CA TYR A 370 -25.88 19.84 13.08
C TYR A 370 -24.90 18.77 13.52
N TRP A 371 -23.62 19.06 13.38
CA TRP A 371 -22.55 18.23 13.90
C TRP A 371 -21.34 19.10 14.24
N PHE A 372 -20.60 18.70 15.26
CA PHE A 372 -19.31 19.29 15.56
C PHE A 372 -18.27 18.19 15.74
N THR A 373 -17.03 18.49 15.39
CA THR A 373 -15.91 17.56 15.48
C THR A 373 -14.77 18.25 16.21
N PHE A 374 -14.14 17.56 17.14
CA PHE A 374 -13.05 18.10 17.96
C PHE A 374 -12.01 17.00 18.28
N SER A 375 -10.80 17.42 18.65
CA SER A 375 -9.76 16.51 19.09
C SER A 375 -10.01 15.99 20.51
N SER A 376 -9.85 14.69 20.72
CA SER A 376 -9.88 14.07 22.03
C SER A 376 -8.97 12.85 22.08
N ALA A 377 -8.12 12.77 23.11
CA ALA A 377 -7.32 11.58 23.38
C ALA A 377 -8.15 10.36 23.80
N ASN A 378 -9.38 10.57 24.29
CA ASN A 378 -10.28 9.51 24.72
C ASN A 378 -11.40 9.32 23.68
N PRO A 379 -11.59 8.11 23.09
CA PRO A 379 -12.66 7.85 22.14
C PRO A 379 -14.05 7.85 22.78
N HIS A 380 -14.19 7.96 24.11
CA HIS A 380 -15.45 8.09 24.84
C HIS A 380 -15.36 9.17 25.94
N PRO A 381 -15.13 10.45 25.58
CA PRO A 381 -14.86 11.53 26.55
C PRO A 381 -16.11 11.97 27.34
N PHE A 382 -17.28 11.41 27.03
CA PHE A 382 -18.55 11.73 27.67
C PHE A 382 -19.09 10.60 28.54
N SER A 383 -18.44 9.44 28.60
CA SER A 383 -18.96 8.33 29.39
C SER A 383 -18.62 8.45 30.89
N PRO A 384 -19.55 8.10 31.82
CA PRO A 384 -19.21 7.96 33.23
C PRO A 384 -18.13 6.89 33.40
N ALA A 385 -17.30 7.01 34.44
CA ALA A 385 -16.37 5.95 34.82
C ALA A 385 -17.15 4.68 35.18
N SER A 386 -17.15 3.69 34.28
CA SER A 386 -17.84 2.40 34.49
C SER A 386 -17.04 1.52 35.45
N SER A 387 -17.72 0.84 36.37
CA SER A 387 -17.14 -0.21 37.24
C SER A 387 -16.73 -1.48 36.48
N THR A 388 -17.08 -1.59 35.19
CA THR A 388 -16.79 -2.76 34.32
C THR A 388 -15.82 -2.47 33.18
N GLY A 389 -15.21 -1.28 33.11
CA GLY A 389 -14.06 -0.98 32.25
C GLY A 389 -14.32 -0.81 30.74
N LYS A 390 -15.55 -0.98 30.23
CA LYS A 390 -15.89 -0.65 28.82
C LYS A 390 -17.19 0.17 28.76
N PRO A 391 -17.15 1.48 28.43
CA PRO A 391 -18.36 2.29 28.27
C PRO A 391 -19.16 1.81 27.07
N ARG A 392 -20.49 1.61 27.21
CA ARG A 392 -21.36 1.35 26.06
C ARG A 392 -21.67 2.68 25.35
N PRO A 393 -21.98 2.67 24.03
CA PRO A 393 -22.43 3.86 23.31
C PRO A 393 -23.61 4.59 23.96
N GLN A 394 -24.38 3.89 24.80
CA GLN A 394 -25.55 4.35 25.57
C GLN A 394 -25.19 5.09 26.86
N ASP A 395 -23.98 4.85 27.37
CA ASP A 395 -23.54 5.27 28.69
C ASP A 395 -22.80 6.62 28.59
N PHE A 396 -23.39 7.68 28.05
CA PHE A 396 -22.76 9.01 28.05
C PHE A 396 -23.55 10.07 28.81
N ASP A 397 -22.82 10.87 29.58
CA ASP A 397 -23.30 12.01 30.35
C ASP A 397 -23.70 13.14 29.39
N ARG A 398 -24.99 13.16 29.04
CA ARG A 398 -25.61 14.20 28.20
C ARG A 398 -25.43 15.61 28.76
N ALA A 399 -25.38 15.75 30.09
CA ALA A 399 -25.13 17.04 30.74
C ALA A 399 -23.67 17.48 30.56
N LYS A 400 -22.72 16.55 30.51
CA LYS A 400 -21.32 16.84 30.15
C LYS A 400 -21.19 17.23 28.67
N VAL A 401 -21.82 16.51 27.74
CA VAL A 401 -21.83 16.87 26.30
C VAL A 401 -22.29 18.32 26.11
N ARG A 402 -23.40 18.68 26.75
CA ARG A 402 -23.96 20.05 26.71
C ARG A 402 -22.99 21.09 27.24
N ARG A 403 -22.43 20.87 28.44
CA ARG A 403 -21.47 21.79 29.07
C ARG A 403 -20.21 21.96 28.22
N ASP A 404 -19.68 20.89 27.65
CA ASP A 404 -18.46 20.93 26.84
C ASP A 404 -18.70 21.63 25.49
N LEU A 405 -19.84 21.37 24.84
CA LEU A 405 -20.25 22.07 23.62
C LEU A 405 -20.44 23.58 23.87
N GLN A 406 -21.07 23.96 24.98
CA GLN A 406 -21.16 25.36 25.40
C GLN A 406 -19.76 25.94 25.66
N SER A 407 -18.94 25.29 26.48
CA SER A 407 -17.59 25.76 26.85
C SER A 407 -16.70 26.00 25.62
N ARG A 408 -16.70 25.05 24.67
CA ARG A 408 -15.84 25.09 23.47
C ARG A 408 -16.23 26.18 22.47
N HIS A 409 -17.54 26.44 22.33
CA HIS A 409 -18.06 27.30 21.26
C HIS A 409 -18.71 28.60 21.75
N LYS A 410 -18.74 28.87 23.07
CA LYS A 410 -19.33 30.09 23.66
C LYS A 410 -18.83 31.38 23.02
N ASN A 411 -17.53 31.43 22.68
CA ASN A 411 -16.89 32.63 22.14
C ASN A 411 -16.97 32.74 20.61
N TRP A 412 -17.58 31.77 19.92
CA TRP A 412 -17.71 31.79 18.47
C TRP A 412 -18.81 32.78 18.05
N LYS A 413 -18.52 33.71 17.14
CA LYS A 413 -19.44 34.78 16.74
C LYS A 413 -20.38 34.41 15.59
N HIS A 414 -20.28 33.19 15.05
CA HIS A 414 -21.14 32.76 13.95
C HIS A 414 -22.60 32.60 14.43
N ALA A 415 -23.53 33.35 13.81
CA ALA A 415 -24.92 33.43 14.24
C ALA A 415 -25.61 32.05 14.30
N GLY A 416 -25.36 31.18 13.32
CA GLY A 416 -25.94 29.84 13.31
C GLY A 416 -25.41 28.92 14.39
N VAL A 417 -24.14 29.06 14.78
CA VAL A 417 -23.58 28.28 15.89
C VAL A 417 -24.25 28.73 17.20
N GLN A 418 -24.35 30.04 17.42
CA GLN A 418 -24.98 30.60 18.62
C GLN A 418 -26.47 30.24 18.74
N ALA A 419 -27.21 30.22 17.63
CA ALA A 419 -28.61 29.79 17.61
C ALA A 419 -28.77 28.31 18.02
N ILE A 420 -27.87 27.44 17.55
CA ILE A 420 -27.87 26.01 17.91
C ILE A 420 -27.45 25.81 19.37
N LEU A 421 -26.41 26.50 19.84
CA LEU A 421 -26.00 26.46 21.25
C LEU A 421 -27.16 26.86 22.19
N LYS A 422 -27.87 27.93 21.83
CA LYS A 422 -29.05 28.38 22.57
C LYS A 422 -30.19 27.36 22.55
N TYR A 423 -30.47 26.75 21.39
CA TYR A 423 -31.49 25.71 21.29
C TYR A 423 -31.19 24.50 22.19
N ILE A 424 -29.93 24.05 22.20
CA ILE A 424 -29.48 22.93 23.05
C ILE A 424 -29.56 23.28 24.54
N GLU A 425 -29.29 24.53 24.90
CA GLU A 425 -29.43 25.04 26.27
C GLU A 425 -30.88 25.10 26.72
N ASP A 426 -31.76 25.68 25.90
CA ASP A 426 -33.19 25.85 26.19
C ASP A 426 -33.96 24.51 26.22
N ASN A 427 -33.40 23.46 25.60
CA ASN A 427 -34.07 22.16 25.45
C ASN A 427 -33.18 21.00 25.91
N PRO A 428 -32.94 20.87 27.22
CA PRO A 428 -32.01 19.87 27.76
C PRO A 428 -32.40 18.41 27.47
N ASP A 429 -33.68 18.14 27.21
CA ASP A 429 -34.24 16.81 26.96
C ASP A 429 -34.44 16.48 25.47
N THR A 430 -33.90 17.30 24.56
CA THR A 430 -33.98 17.03 23.11
C THR A 430 -33.20 15.78 22.69
N GLN A 431 -33.56 15.24 21.51
CA GLN A 431 -33.12 13.94 20.94
C GLN A 431 -31.64 13.58 21.18
N PRO A 432 -31.30 12.28 21.22
CA PRO A 432 -29.94 11.83 21.55
C PRO A 432 -28.92 12.47 20.60
N ALA A 433 -28.03 13.31 21.14
CA ALA A 433 -26.83 13.69 20.44
C ALA A 433 -26.07 12.39 20.13
N VAL A 434 -25.84 12.12 18.85
CA VAL A 434 -25.17 10.89 18.42
C VAL A 434 -23.68 11.14 18.42
N PHE A 435 -22.97 10.17 18.96
CA PHE A 435 -21.55 10.23 19.26
C PHE A 435 -20.79 9.30 18.33
N PHE A 436 -19.82 9.85 17.58
CA PHE A 436 -19.09 9.14 16.53
C PHE A 436 -17.58 9.41 16.66
N PRO A 437 -16.84 8.57 17.41
CA PRO A 437 -15.39 8.58 17.34
C PRO A 437 -14.98 8.18 15.92
N THR A 438 -14.01 8.89 15.37
CA THR A 438 -13.50 8.60 14.03
C THR A 438 -12.51 7.46 14.15
N TRP A 439 -12.90 6.30 13.62
CA TRP A 439 -12.04 5.15 13.47
C TRP A 439 -11.73 4.97 11.99
N THR A 440 -10.47 4.74 11.69
CA THR A 440 -10.06 4.22 10.39
C THR A 440 -9.42 2.86 10.60
N THR A 441 -9.00 2.26 9.51
CA THR A 441 -8.11 1.12 9.49
C THR A 441 -6.96 1.43 8.56
N PRO A 442 -5.82 0.73 8.71
CA PRO A 442 -4.72 0.89 7.78
C PRO A 442 -5.18 0.60 6.36
N GLU A 443 -4.57 1.30 5.40
CA GLU A 443 -4.76 0.98 3.98
C GLU A 443 -4.31 -0.46 3.74
N LEU A 444 -5.15 -1.19 3.01
CA LEU A 444 -4.89 -2.59 2.71
C LEU A 444 -3.97 -2.68 1.49
N PRO A 445 -2.97 -3.58 1.48
CA PRO A 445 -2.10 -3.77 0.32
C PRO A 445 -2.85 -4.36 -0.89
N ARG A 446 -4.02 -4.97 -0.66
CA ARG A 446 -4.93 -5.51 -1.68
C ARG A 446 -6.37 -5.55 -1.16
N TRP A 447 -7.37 -5.52 -2.05
CA TRP A 447 -8.78 -5.68 -1.72
C TRP A 447 -9.37 -7.01 -2.21
N SER A 448 -8.63 -7.78 -2.99
CA SER A 448 -9.04 -9.04 -3.57
C SER A 448 -7.97 -10.11 -3.38
N SER A 449 -8.35 -11.37 -3.54
CA SER A 449 -7.42 -12.49 -3.42
C SER A 449 -7.93 -13.72 -4.15
N HIS A 450 -7.01 -14.41 -4.83
CA HIS A 450 -7.21 -15.71 -5.48
C HIS A 450 -8.40 -15.78 -6.45
N GLY A 451 -8.80 -14.66 -7.06
CA GLY A 451 -9.97 -14.61 -7.94
C GLY A 451 -11.30 -15.01 -7.27
N ARG A 452 -11.36 -15.10 -5.93
CA ARG A 452 -12.50 -15.69 -5.20
C ARG A 452 -12.98 -14.85 -4.02
N ILE A 453 -12.18 -13.88 -3.56
CA ILE A 453 -12.56 -12.95 -2.49
C ILE A 453 -12.31 -11.52 -2.95
N VAL A 454 -13.23 -10.61 -2.63
CA VAL A 454 -13.08 -9.18 -2.87
C VAL A 454 -13.78 -8.36 -1.78
N LEU A 455 -13.22 -7.19 -1.45
CA LEU A 455 -13.77 -6.23 -0.51
C LEU A 455 -14.35 -5.02 -1.25
N VAL A 456 -15.43 -4.46 -0.71
CA VAL A 456 -16.08 -3.22 -1.20
C VAL A 456 -16.45 -2.30 -0.04
N GLY A 457 -16.50 -0.99 -0.30
CA GLY A 457 -16.89 0.03 0.68
C GLY A 457 -16.06 -0.03 1.96
N ASP A 458 -16.70 0.19 3.12
CA ASP A 458 -16.02 0.23 4.43
C ASP A 458 -15.27 -1.07 4.81
N ALA A 459 -15.51 -2.19 4.13
CA ALA A 459 -14.71 -3.40 4.33
C ALA A 459 -13.33 -3.28 3.66
N ALA A 460 -13.26 -2.62 2.51
CA ALA A 460 -12.06 -2.35 1.72
C ALA A 460 -11.32 -1.09 2.17
N HIS A 461 -12.06 0.01 2.37
CA HIS A 461 -11.50 1.32 2.68
C HIS A 461 -12.40 2.08 3.66
N THR A 462 -11.89 2.34 4.86
CA THR A 462 -12.60 3.13 5.86
C THR A 462 -12.15 4.58 5.79
N LEU A 463 -12.79 5.35 4.91
CA LEU A 463 -12.46 6.76 4.73
C LEU A 463 -12.85 7.59 5.95
N GLN A 464 -11.96 8.48 6.41
CA GLN A 464 -12.36 9.53 7.34
C GLN A 464 -13.55 10.33 6.75
N PRO A 465 -14.55 10.74 7.57
CA PRO A 465 -15.73 11.44 7.08
C PRO A 465 -15.44 12.86 6.57
N SER A 466 -14.20 13.35 6.72
CA SER A 466 -13.79 14.71 6.40
C SER A 466 -13.92 15.08 4.92
N SER A 467 -13.83 14.12 4.00
CA SER A 467 -14.03 14.33 2.56
C SER A 467 -15.50 14.27 2.12
N GLY A 468 -16.39 13.68 2.94
CA GLY A 468 -17.78 13.42 2.57
C GLY A 468 -17.96 12.43 1.41
N GLN A 469 -16.94 11.63 1.07
CA GLN A 469 -16.96 10.73 -0.09
C GLN A 469 -17.33 9.27 0.21
N GLY A 470 -17.39 8.84 1.48
CA GLY A 470 -17.54 7.42 1.84
C GLY A 470 -18.68 6.69 1.11
N THR A 471 -19.90 7.25 1.13
CA THR A 471 -21.04 6.67 0.43
C THR A 471 -20.85 6.62 -1.08
N SER A 472 -20.34 7.70 -1.69
CA SER A 472 -20.10 7.75 -3.14
C SER A 472 -19.05 6.73 -3.57
N GLN A 473 -18.01 6.49 -2.76
CA GLN A 473 -16.99 5.48 -3.06
C GLN A 473 -17.52 4.06 -2.93
N ALA A 474 -18.36 3.77 -1.93
CA ALA A 474 -19.03 2.47 -1.85
C ALA A 474 -19.95 2.18 -3.05
N LEU A 475 -20.60 3.23 -3.59
CA LEU A 475 -21.41 3.11 -4.82
C LEU A 475 -20.53 2.90 -6.06
N GLU A 476 -19.44 3.66 -6.19
CA GLU A 476 -18.47 3.47 -7.27
C GLU A 476 -17.88 2.06 -7.27
N ASP A 477 -17.56 1.49 -6.10
CA ASP A 477 -17.07 0.11 -5.99
C ASP A 477 -18.07 -0.90 -6.53
N ALA A 478 -19.35 -0.76 -6.15
CA ALA A 478 -20.43 -1.67 -6.54
C ALA A 478 -20.63 -1.69 -8.07
N GLU A 479 -20.67 -0.52 -8.71
CA GLU A 479 -20.82 -0.42 -10.17
C GLU A 479 -19.57 -0.90 -10.91
N ALA A 480 -18.37 -0.53 -10.44
CA ALA A 480 -17.10 -0.91 -11.04
C ALA A 480 -16.95 -2.44 -11.06
N LEU A 481 -17.11 -3.08 -9.90
CA LEU A 481 -17.00 -4.52 -9.75
C LEU A 481 -18.03 -5.25 -10.63
N ALA A 482 -19.28 -4.80 -10.65
CA ALA A 482 -20.33 -5.41 -11.45
C ALA A 482 -20.05 -5.31 -12.97
N SER A 483 -19.57 -4.16 -13.43
CA SER A 483 -19.28 -3.91 -14.84
C SER A 483 -18.10 -4.74 -15.34
N LEU A 484 -17.04 -4.85 -14.53
CA LEU A 484 -15.87 -5.66 -14.85
C LEU A 484 -16.20 -7.16 -14.86
N LEU A 485 -16.96 -7.64 -13.87
CA LEU A 485 -17.46 -9.01 -13.85
C LEU A 485 -18.34 -9.31 -15.07
N GLN A 486 -19.24 -8.39 -15.44
CA GLN A 486 -20.09 -8.55 -16.62
C GLN A 486 -19.26 -8.71 -17.88
N HIS A 487 -18.25 -7.86 -18.08
CA HIS A 487 -17.40 -7.92 -19.27
C HIS A 487 -16.70 -9.27 -19.40
N HIS A 488 -15.98 -9.70 -18.35
CA HIS A 488 -15.16 -10.92 -18.41
C HIS A 488 -15.99 -12.20 -18.44
N LEU A 489 -17.10 -12.27 -17.70
CA LEU A 489 -18.00 -13.44 -17.68
C LEU A 489 -18.87 -13.57 -18.94
N ASN A 490 -18.94 -12.53 -19.79
CA ASN A 490 -19.69 -12.55 -21.07
C ASN A 490 -18.80 -12.78 -22.31
N SER A 491 -17.47 -12.89 -22.17
CA SER A 491 -16.54 -12.93 -23.30
C SER A 491 -16.53 -14.25 -24.13
N GLN A 492 -17.38 -15.25 -23.82
CA GLN A 492 -17.44 -16.55 -24.50
C GLN A 492 -18.70 -16.83 -25.33
N THR A 493 -18.57 -17.78 -26.28
CA THR A 493 -19.68 -18.42 -27.00
C THR A 493 -20.57 -19.27 -26.09
N ARG A 494 -21.87 -19.37 -26.40
CA ARG A 494 -22.90 -20.01 -25.55
C ARG A 494 -22.64 -21.49 -25.20
N GLU A 495 -21.85 -22.22 -26.00
CA GLU A 495 -21.58 -23.66 -25.84
C GLU A 495 -20.43 -23.99 -24.86
N THR A 496 -19.44 -23.11 -24.71
CA THR A 496 -18.30 -23.28 -23.79
C THR A 496 -18.61 -22.79 -22.36
N ARG A 497 -19.69 -22.01 -22.22
CA ARG A 497 -20.09 -21.29 -21.01
C ARG A 497 -20.57 -22.18 -19.85
N ASP A 498 -21.11 -23.36 -20.17
CA ASP A 498 -21.74 -24.25 -19.20
C ASP A 498 -20.80 -25.35 -18.65
N GLN A 499 -19.54 -25.46 -19.12
CA GLN A 499 -18.66 -26.59 -18.79
C GLN A 499 -17.23 -26.24 -18.30
N ASP A 500 -16.79 -24.98 -18.32
CA ASP A 500 -15.39 -24.63 -18.04
C ASP A 500 -15.21 -23.84 -16.72
N GLN A 501 -14.89 -24.55 -15.63
CA GLN A 501 -14.59 -23.96 -14.31
C GLN A 501 -13.27 -23.18 -14.30
N GLU A 502 -12.30 -23.54 -15.13
CA GLU A 502 -11.01 -22.86 -15.22
C GLU A 502 -11.19 -21.47 -15.86
N PHE A 503 -12.01 -21.37 -16.91
CA PHE A 503 -12.37 -20.08 -17.50
C PHE A 503 -13.08 -19.16 -16.51
N GLN A 504 -14.08 -19.67 -15.78
CA GLN A 504 -14.81 -18.85 -14.79
C GLN A 504 -13.85 -18.30 -13.72
N GLN A 505 -12.90 -19.11 -13.27
CA GLN A 505 -11.89 -18.71 -12.32
C GLN A 505 -10.94 -17.65 -12.90
N ALA A 506 -10.48 -17.82 -14.15
CA ALA A 506 -9.65 -16.84 -14.83
C ALA A 506 -10.39 -15.50 -15.03
N ALA A 507 -11.64 -15.54 -15.49
CA ALA A 507 -12.48 -14.36 -15.68
C ALA A 507 -12.73 -13.59 -14.37
N LEU A 508 -12.97 -14.32 -13.27
CA LEU A 508 -13.04 -13.73 -11.95
C LEU A 508 -11.72 -13.07 -11.56
N SER A 509 -10.60 -13.78 -11.68
CA SER A 509 -9.27 -13.26 -11.35
C SER A 509 -8.97 -11.96 -12.10
N THR A 510 -9.20 -11.93 -13.42
CA THR A 510 -8.98 -10.73 -14.25
C THR A 510 -9.90 -9.58 -13.84
N ALA A 511 -11.19 -9.86 -13.60
CA ALA A 511 -12.14 -8.82 -13.18
C ALA A 511 -11.77 -8.21 -11.83
N LEU A 512 -11.34 -9.03 -10.86
CA LEU A 512 -10.95 -8.57 -9.53
C LEU A 512 -9.64 -7.76 -9.57
N GLY A 513 -8.63 -8.20 -10.32
CA GLY A 513 -7.38 -7.43 -10.48
C GLY A 513 -7.60 -6.07 -11.16
N GLN A 514 -8.48 -6.01 -12.17
CA GLN A 514 -8.87 -4.73 -12.78
C GLN A 514 -9.67 -3.85 -11.82
N TYR A 515 -10.54 -4.44 -10.99
CA TYR A 515 -11.29 -3.69 -9.98
C TYR A 515 -10.34 -3.01 -8.99
N GLU A 516 -9.35 -3.73 -8.47
CA GLU A 516 -8.32 -3.18 -7.58
C GLU A 516 -7.53 -2.06 -8.25
N SER A 517 -7.02 -2.31 -9.46
CA SER A 517 -6.25 -1.34 -10.25
C SER A 517 -7.03 -0.05 -10.53
N LEU A 518 -8.34 -0.14 -10.72
CA LEU A 518 -9.22 1.00 -10.97
C LEU A 518 -9.54 1.78 -9.67
N ARG A 519 -9.76 1.06 -8.57
CA ARG A 519 -10.41 1.64 -7.37
C ARG A 519 -9.42 2.01 -6.27
N MET A 520 -8.35 1.26 -6.06
CA MET A 520 -7.38 1.53 -5.00
C MET A 520 -6.72 2.91 -5.16
N PRO A 521 -6.15 3.30 -6.33
CA PRO A 521 -5.54 4.62 -6.49
C PRO A 521 -6.54 5.77 -6.31
N ARG A 522 -7.76 5.56 -6.82
CA ARG A 522 -8.87 6.53 -6.72
C ARG A 522 -9.26 6.78 -5.26
N VAL A 523 -9.32 5.73 -4.44
CA VAL A 523 -9.67 5.84 -3.02
C VAL A 523 -8.50 6.36 -2.18
N HIS A 524 -7.27 5.95 -2.47
CA HIS A 524 -6.06 6.44 -1.78
C HIS A 524 -5.95 7.97 -1.87
N THR A 525 -6.14 8.54 -3.06
CA THR A 525 -6.14 10.00 -3.27
C THR A 525 -7.21 10.71 -2.42
N ILE A 526 -8.38 10.08 -2.23
CA ILE A 526 -9.45 10.61 -1.39
C ILE A 526 -9.09 10.49 0.09
N TYR A 527 -8.43 9.40 0.49
CA TYR A 527 -7.98 9.13 1.85
C TYR A 527 -6.97 10.17 2.33
N GLU A 528 -5.86 10.37 1.60
CA GLU A 528 -4.84 11.38 1.94
C GLU A 528 -5.45 12.79 2.09
N ARG A 529 -6.36 13.13 1.18
CA ARG A 529 -7.07 14.40 1.21
C ARG A 529 -7.99 14.51 2.43
N SER A 530 -8.63 13.42 2.81
CA SER A 530 -9.49 13.37 4.00
C SER A 530 -8.67 13.57 5.28
N GLN A 531 -7.48 12.97 5.38
CA GLN A 531 -6.56 13.18 6.50
C GLN A 531 -6.11 14.64 6.64
N LYS A 532 -5.72 15.29 5.52
CA LYS A 532 -5.34 16.71 5.51
C LYS A 532 -6.48 17.62 6.02
N ILE A 533 -7.73 17.34 5.64
CA ILE A 533 -8.92 18.07 6.14
C ILE A 533 -9.20 17.72 7.61
N GLY A 534 -8.97 16.47 8.02
CA GLY A 534 -9.09 16.02 9.41
C GLY A 534 -8.16 16.77 10.37
N GLY A 535 -6.90 16.98 9.97
CA GLY A 535 -5.92 17.73 10.77
C GLY A 535 -6.32 19.17 11.05
N MET A 536 -7.14 19.80 10.18
CA MET A 536 -7.70 21.15 10.41
C MET A 536 -8.76 21.19 11.52
N LYS A 537 -9.20 20.03 12.04
CA LYS A 537 -10.21 19.91 13.11
C LYS A 537 -9.59 19.68 14.48
N ALA A 538 -8.25 19.63 14.57
CA ALA A 538 -7.53 19.49 15.83
C ALA A 538 -7.49 20.83 16.60
N ASP A 539 -7.14 20.76 17.89
CA ASP A 539 -6.96 21.98 18.70
C ASP A 539 -5.73 22.75 18.23
N MET A 540 -5.86 24.08 18.03
CA MET A 540 -4.83 24.90 17.39
C MET A 540 -4.46 26.13 18.23
N GLY A 541 -3.17 26.48 18.22
CA GLY A 541 -2.71 27.78 18.70
C GLY A 541 -3.16 28.93 17.79
N PHE A 542 -3.10 30.17 18.28
CA PHE A 542 -3.57 31.36 17.55
C PHE A 542 -2.92 31.55 16.17
N LEU A 543 -1.60 31.32 16.06
CA LEU A 543 -0.89 31.48 14.78
C LEU A 543 -1.35 30.41 13.76
N THR A 544 -1.49 29.17 14.19
CA THR A 544 -1.97 28.05 13.38
C THR A 544 -3.43 28.26 12.94
N GLU A 545 -4.28 28.79 13.83
CA GLU A 545 -5.66 29.17 13.51
C GLU A 545 -5.70 30.20 12.37
N MET A 546 -4.90 31.26 12.46
CA MET A 546 -4.84 32.31 11.43
C MET A 546 -4.27 31.78 10.11
N PHE A 547 -3.29 30.90 10.17
CA PHE A 547 -2.73 30.24 8.99
C PHE A 547 -3.75 29.32 8.31
N MET A 548 -4.54 28.56 9.07
CA MET A 548 -5.63 27.74 8.53
C MET A 548 -6.66 28.61 7.81
N TYR A 549 -7.08 29.73 8.39
CA TYR A 549 -8.03 30.65 7.74
C TYR A 549 -7.47 31.24 6.44
N ALA A 550 -6.20 31.65 6.44
CA ALA A 550 -5.53 32.13 5.24
C ALA A 550 -5.47 31.02 4.17
N SER A 551 -5.13 29.80 4.57
CA SER A 551 -5.02 28.64 3.67
C SER A 551 -6.36 28.29 3.02
N ILE A 552 -7.45 28.26 3.79
CA ILE A 552 -8.81 28.03 3.26
C ILE A 552 -9.19 29.15 2.28
N ARG A 553 -8.91 30.41 2.64
CA ARG A 553 -9.22 31.57 1.79
C ARG A 553 -8.44 31.54 0.49
N ILE A 554 -7.15 31.26 0.52
CA ILE A 554 -6.28 31.17 -0.66
C ILE A 554 -6.70 29.97 -1.52
N GLY A 555 -6.90 28.79 -0.92
CA GLY A 555 -7.34 27.59 -1.62
C GLY A 555 -8.67 27.78 -2.35
N SER A 556 -9.59 28.57 -1.79
CA SER A 556 -10.86 28.89 -2.43
C SER A 556 -10.73 29.65 -3.77
N LEU A 557 -9.60 30.32 -4.02
CA LEU A 557 -9.32 31.02 -5.27
C LEU A 557 -8.94 30.08 -6.43
N PHE A 558 -8.55 28.83 -6.11
CA PHE A 558 -8.09 27.83 -7.09
C PHE A 558 -9.07 26.63 -7.18
N ASN A 559 -10.29 26.78 -6.64
CA ASN A 559 -11.25 25.71 -6.32
C ASN A 559 -11.96 25.07 -7.53
N ASP A 560 -11.88 25.66 -8.73
CA ASP A 560 -12.60 25.17 -9.92
C ASP A 560 -12.01 23.84 -10.45
N ARG A 561 -10.68 23.64 -10.40
CA ARG A 561 -10.04 22.36 -10.83
C ARG A 561 -10.14 21.25 -9.78
N TYR A 562 -10.10 21.63 -8.49
CA TYR A 562 -10.00 20.73 -7.34
C TYR A 562 -11.30 19.98 -6.98
N ASN A 563 -12.45 20.47 -7.46
CA ASN A 563 -13.75 19.83 -7.29
C ASN A 563 -14.13 18.91 -8.45
N GLU A 564 -13.60 19.12 -9.67
CA GLU A 564 -13.90 18.26 -10.83
C GLU A 564 -13.43 16.82 -10.58
N GLU A 565 -12.21 16.61 -10.10
CA GLU A 565 -11.66 15.27 -9.82
C GLU A 565 -12.30 14.56 -8.61
N LEU A 566 -12.81 15.32 -7.63
CA LEU A 566 -13.42 14.73 -6.43
C LEU A 566 -14.85 14.25 -6.71
N VAL A 567 -15.68 15.09 -7.34
CA VAL A 567 -17.13 14.84 -7.45
C VAL A 567 -17.65 14.62 -8.88
N GLN A 568 -16.88 14.91 -9.93
CA GLN A 568 -17.31 14.72 -11.33
C GLN A 568 -16.66 13.48 -11.98
N TYR A 569 -16.37 12.45 -11.19
CA TYR A 569 -15.72 11.23 -11.64
C TYR A 569 -16.63 10.40 -12.57
N ASN A 570 -16.19 10.17 -13.82
CA ASN A 570 -16.93 9.39 -14.80
C ASN A 570 -16.51 7.91 -14.76
N LEU A 571 -17.14 7.14 -13.87
CA LEU A 571 -16.80 5.73 -13.68
C LEU A 571 -16.95 4.86 -14.95
N PRO A 572 -18.04 4.94 -15.76
CA PRO A 572 -18.17 4.10 -16.95
C PRO A 572 -17.07 4.32 -17.98
N ARG A 573 -16.63 5.57 -18.17
CA ARG A 573 -15.50 5.89 -19.06
C ARG A 573 -14.24 5.14 -18.60
N HIS A 574 -13.93 5.25 -17.31
CA HIS A 574 -12.77 4.64 -16.71
C HIS A 574 -12.80 3.11 -16.71
N VAL A 575 -13.97 2.50 -16.49
CA VAL A 575 -14.16 1.05 -16.66
C VAL A 575 -13.91 0.64 -18.12
N ALA A 576 -14.39 1.42 -19.09
CA ALA A 576 -14.13 1.12 -20.51
C ALA A 576 -12.65 1.27 -20.87
N GLU A 577 -11.96 2.26 -20.29
CA GLU A 577 -10.51 2.46 -20.47
C GLU A 577 -9.72 1.29 -19.89
N ILE A 578 -10.01 0.84 -18.64
CA ILE A 578 -9.29 -0.28 -18.03
C ILE A 578 -9.60 -1.64 -18.70
N ILE A 579 -10.79 -1.80 -19.28
CA ILE A 579 -11.12 -2.97 -20.12
C ILE A 579 -10.28 -2.97 -21.39
N LYS A 580 -10.11 -1.81 -22.04
CA LYS A 580 -9.44 -1.68 -23.34
C LYS A 580 -7.92 -1.71 -23.23
N GLU A 581 -7.38 -1.04 -22.22
CA GLU A 581 -5.93 -0.81 -22.04
C GLU A 581 -5.32 -1.82 -21.05
N GLY A 582 -6.14 -2.74 -20.52
CA GLY A 582 -5.77 -3.56 -19.37
C GLY A 582 -5.62 -2.69 -18.13
N THR A 583 -4.91 -3.18 -17.12
CA THR A 583 -4.69 -2.47 -15.86
C THR A 583 -3.94 -1.12 -16.01
N ASN A 584 -3.42 -0.80 -17.21
CA ASN A 584 -2.52 0.33 -17.50
C ASN A 584 -3.21 1.71 -17.74
N ALA A 585 -4.52 1.85 -17.53
CA ALA A 585 -5.33 2.98 -18.03
C ALA A 585 -5.19 4.35 -17.32
N PHE A 586 -4.62 4.42 -16.12
CA PHE A 586 -4.62 5.65 -15.29
C PHE A 586 -3.25 6.31 -15.14
N LYS A 587 -2.60 6.65 -16.26
CA LYS A 587 -1.27 7.26 -16.31
C LYS A 587 -1.21 8.79 -16.38
N LYS A 588 -2.29 9.52 -16.08
CA LYS A 588 -2.32 10.99 -16.23
C LYS A 588 -2.97 11.71 -15.05
N GLY A 589 -2.16 12.03 -14.04
CA GLY A 589 -2.51 13.00 -12.99
C GLY A 589 -2.29 14.47 -13.43
N PRO A 590 -2.78 15.46 -12.66
CA PRO A 590 -2.79 16.87 -13.07
C PRO A 590 -1.49 17.59 -12.67
N VAL A 591 -0.81 18.15 -13.66
CA VAL A 591 0.43 18.93 -13.53
C VAL A 591 0.25 20.16 -12.63
N ALA A 592 0.94 20.19 -11.49
CA ALA A 592 1.14 21.37 -10.66
C ALA A 592 2.45 22.08 -11.09
N GLN A 593 2.34 23.24 -11.73
CA GLN A 593 3.50 24.08 -12.06
C GLN A 593 4.08 24.71 -10.78
N SER A 594 5.22 24.19 -10.31
CA SER A 594 6.03 24.81 -9.25
C SER A 594 7.16 25.68 -9.83
N ARG A 595 7.42 26.82 -9.19
CA ARG A 595 8.33 27.89 -9.61
C ARG A 595 9.79 27.65 -9.15
N ARG A 596 10.71 27.62 -10.12
CA ARG A 596 12.13 28.08 -10.15
C ARG A 596 13.08 27.91 -8.92
N GLN A 597 14.17 27.16 -9.21
CA GLN A 597 15.62 27.34 -8.89
C GLN A 597 16.16 26.84 -7.52
N PRO A 598 17.46 26.44 -7.39
CA PRO A 598 18.58 26.56 -8.33
C PRO A 598 19.30 25.23 -8.70
N LYS A 599 20.17 25.33 -9.71
CA LYS A 599 20.88 24.26 -10.43
C LYS A 599 21.94 23.51 -9.60
N GLY A 600 21.84 22.19 -9.54
CA GLY A 600 22.95 21.24 -9.34
C GLY A 600 23.45 20.67 -10.67
N PRO A 601 24.61 19.98 -10.71
CA PRO A 601 25.24 19.55 -11.95
C PRO A 601 24.42 18.45 -12.63
N ALA A 602 24.19 18.62 -13.94
CA ALA A 602 23.44 17.69 -14.75
C ALA A 602 24.26 16.43 -15.04
N ILE A 603 23.66 15.26 -14.78
CA ILE A 603 24.14 13.96 -15.30
C ILE A 603 24.02 14.02 -16.82
N GLN A 604 25.14 13.86 -17.52
CA GLN A 604 25.20 13.97 -18.97
C GLN A 604 24.84 12.62 -19.62
N LEU A 605 23.55 12.26 -19.62
CA LEU A 605 23.06 11.13 -20.42
C LEU A 605 23.07 11.55 -21.90
N SER A 606 23.78 10.80 -22.74
CA SER A 606 23.66 10.94 -24.21
C SER A 606 22.20 10.67 -24.61
N PRO A 607 21.64 11.36 -25.62
CA PRO A 607 20.29 11.10 -26.11
C PRO A 607 20.23 9.70 -26.74
N ARG A 608 19.98 8.68 -25.92
CA ARG A 608 19.85 7.28 -26.34
C ARG A 608 18.52 7.09 -27.10
N GLN A 609 18.53 6.17 -28.06
CA GLN A 609 17.39 5.87 -28.93
C GLN A 609 16.18 5.38 -28.11
N LEU A 610 14.97 5.55 -28.67
CA LEU A 610 13.76 4.94 -28.12
C LEU A 610 13.82 3.43 -28.36
N PRO A 611 13.85 2.57 -27.32
CA PRO A 611 13.86 1.13 -27.51
C PRO A 611 12.59 0.67 -28.23
N ALA A 612 12.76 -0.30 -29.13
CA ALA A 612 11.64 -0.93 -29.82
C ALA A 612 10.83 -1.80 -28.87
N GLU A 613 9.55 -2.01 -29.19
CA GLU A 613 8.74 -3.02 -28.50
C GLU A 613 9.30 -4.43 -28.81
N PRO A 614 9.59 -5.25 -27.79
CA PRO A 614 10.16 -6.57 -28.00
C PRO A 614 9.18 -7.50 -28.70
N THR A 615 9.68 -8.29 -29.64
CA THR A 615 8.85 -9.28 -30.35
C THR A 615 8.86 -10.64 -29.66
N GLY A 616 7.78 -11.42 -29.81
CA GLY A 616 7.74 -12.80 -29.31
C GLY A 616 7.73 -12.97 -27.79
N VAL A 617 7.44 -11.90 -27.03
CA VAL A 617 7.17 -11.99 -25.58
C VAL A 617 5.95 -12.87 -25.34
N LYS A 618 6.10 -13.85 -24.44
CA LYS A 618 5.02 -14.75 -24.02
C LYS A 618 4.42 -14.24 -22.72
N THR A 619 3.18 -14.64 -22.45
CA THR A 619 2.46 -14.27 -21.23
C THR A 619 1.90 -15.52 -20.56
N ILE A 620 2.10 -15.63 -19.24
CA ILE A 620 1.52 -16.65 -18.38
C ILE A 620 0.70 -15.94 -17.31
N ILE A 621 -0.55 -16.37 -17.12
CA ILE A 621 -1.29 -16.05 -15.90
C ILE A 621 -1.04 -17.22 -14.96
N SER A 622 -0.34 -16.96 -13.86
CA SER A 622 -0.04 -17.98 -12.88
C SER A 622 -1.34 -18.52 -12.25
N PRO A 623 -1.34 -19.73 -11.68
CA PRO A 623 -2.48 -20.24 -10.92
C PRO A 623 -2.89 -19.35 -9.73
N SER A 624 -1.98 -18.49 -9.24
CA SER A 624 -2.28 -17.48 -8.21
C SER A 624 -2.90 -16.18 -8.79
N GLY A 625 -3.03 -16.07 -10.11
CA GLY A 625 -3.60 -14.91 -10.80
C GLY A 625 -2.59 -13.82 -11.18
N VAL A 626 -1.29 -14.07 -10.97
CA VAL A 626 -0.21 -13.12 -11.27
C VAL A 626 0.13 -13.18 -12.76
N ASN A 627 0.22 -12.02 -13.40
CA ASN A 627 0.58 -11.93 -14.81
C ASN A 627 2.10 -11.91 -14.96
N ILE A 628 2.67 -12.85 -15.73
CA ILE A 628 4.10 -12.94 -16.00
C ILE A 628 4.34 -12.82 -17.49
N THR A 629 5.14 -11.86 -17.91
CA THR A 629 5.65 -11.75 -19.27
C THR A 629 7.05 -12.31 -19.32
N TYR A 630 7.40 -13.11 -20.34
CA TYR A 630 8.72 -13.74 -20.40
C TYR A 630 9.21 -14.06 -21.81
N LYS A 631 10.52 -14.26 -21.94
CA LYS A 631 11.22 -14.81 -23.11
C LYS A 631 12.28 -15.82 -22.66
N GLU A 632 12.65 -16.70 -23.59
CA GLU A 632 13.87 -17.50 -23.49
C GLU A 632 14.93 -16.77 -24.34
N PRO A 633 15.92 -16.11 -23.71
CA PRO A 633 16.71 -15.09 -24.40
C PRO A 633 17.83 -15.71 -25.27
N GLY A 634 18.27 -16.95 -24.97
CA GLY A 634 19.32 -17.65 -25.73
C GLY A 634 20.70 -16.97 -25.68
N ILE A 635 20.91 -16.09 -24.70
CA ILE A 635 22.15 -15.35 -24.44
C ILE A 635 22.57 -15.56 -22.99
N CYS A 636 23.84 -15.25 -22.69
CA CYS A 636 24.49 -15.51 -21.41
C CYS A 636 24.69 -17.00 -21.12
N GLU A 637 23.61 -17.75 -20.89
CA GLU A 637 23.65 -19.21 -20.78
C GLU A 637 23.59 -19.85 -22.17
N THR A 638 24.68 -20.52 -22.55
CA THR A 638 24.85 -21.14 -23.89
C THR A 638 25.17 -22.64 -23.80
N THR A 639 25.15 -23.21 -22.60
CA THR A 639 25.37 -24.65 -22.37
C THR A 639 24.24 -25.45 -23.04
N PRO A 640 24.56 -26.43 -23.91
CA PRO A 640 23.55 -27.20 -24.61
C PRO A 640 22.57 -27.91 -23.66
N GLY A 641 21.27 -27.61 -23.82
CA GLY A 641 20.20 -28.25 -23.04
C GLY A 641 19.84 -27.54 -21.74
N VAL A 642 20.57 -26.49 -21.35
CA VAL A 642 20.27 -25.65 -20.17
C VAL A 642 19.50 -24.43 -20.64
N LYS A 643 18.33 -24.18 -20.04
CA LYS A 643 17.49 -23.04 -20.42
C LYS A 643 17.61 -21.88 -19.44
N SER A 644 17.27 -20.70 -19.94
CA SER A 644 17.11 -19.50 -19.14
C SER A 644 15.87 -18.75 -19.55
N TYR A 645 15.30 -17.96 -18.64
CA TYR A 645 14.08 -17.22 -18.87
C TYR A 645 14.20 -15.84 -18.24
N THR A 646 13.88 -14.81 -19.02
CA THR A 646 13.83 -13.41 -18.56
C THR A 646 12.42 -12.90 -18.65
N GLY A 647 12.06 -11.94 -17.81
CA GLY A 647 10.72 -11.37 -17.88
C GLY A 647 10.35 -10.49 -16.71
N PHE A 648 9.07 -10.16 -16.64
CA PHE A 648 8.50 -9.38 -15.55
C PHE A 648 7.42 -10.18 -14.83
N VAL A 649 7.50 -10.19 -13.50
CA VAL A 649 6.38 -10.53 -12.63
C VAL A 649 5.59 -9.25 -12.37
N ASN A 650 4.33 -9.22 -12.80
CA ASN A 650 3.48 -8.03 -12.73
C ASN A 650 2.49 -8.19 -11.57
N LEU A 651 2.82 -7.60 -10.43
CA LEU A 651 1.98 -7.65 -9.22
C LEU A 651 0.81 -6.67 -9.29
N ALA A 652 1.02 -5.53 -9.96
CA ALA A 652 0.05 -4.49 -10.24
C ALA A 652 0.39 -3.85 -11.60
N PRO A 653 -0.51 -3.05 -12.22
CA PRO A 653 -0.20 -2.33 -13.46
C PRO A 653 1.04 -1.43 -13.46
N ASP A 654 1.50 -1.00 -12.29
CA ASP A 654 2.64 -0.11 -12.09
C ASP A 654 3.75 -0.76 -11.25
N VAL A 655 3.56 -2.02 -10.82
CA VAL A 655 4.53 -2.77 -10.02
C VAL A 655 5.00 -3.97 -10.82
N HIS A 656 6.18 -3.80 -11.43
CA HIS A 656 6.83 -4.81 -12.26
C HIS A 656 8.19 -5.15 -11.66
N SER A 657 8.44 -6.45 -11.46
CA SER A 657 9.74 -6.93 -11.00
C SER A 657 10.37 -7.77 -12.09
N PHE A 658 11.53 -7.34 -12.58
CA PHE A 658 12.26 -8.09 -13.58
C PHE A 658 12.97 -9.28 -12.93
N PHE A 659 12.92 -10.43 -13.58
CA PHE A 659 13.64 -11.61 -13.14
C PHE A 659 14.47 -12.18 -14.29
N TRP A 660 15.59 -12.80 -13.93
CA TRP A 660 16.33 -13.69 -14.81
C TRP A 660 16.53 -15.03 -14.10
N PHE A 661 15.89 -16.06 -14.64
CA PHE A 661 15.96 -17.43 -14.13
C PHE A 661 16.89 -18.28 -15.01
N PHE A 662 17.73 -19.10 -14.36
CA PHE A 662 18.60 -20.07 -15.01
C PHE A 662 18.40 -21.46 -14.42
N GLU A 663 18.25 -22.44 -15.29
CA GLU A 663 18.26 -23.85 -14.91
C GLU A 663 19.66 -24.26 -14.41
N SER A 664 19.69 -25.25 -13.51
CA SER A 664 20.94 -25.91 -13.14
C SER A 664 21.58 -26.57 -14.35
N ARG A 665 22.90 -26.46 -14.49
CA ARG A 665 23.70 -27.16 -15.50
C ARG A 665 23.87 -28.65 -15.19
N ASN A 666 23.62 -29.06 -13.94
CA ASN A 666 23.76 -30.44 -13.49
C ASN A 666 22.44 -31.23 -13.62
N ASP A 667 21.45 -30.96 -12.77
CA ASP A 667 20.15 -31.64 -12.80
C ASP A 667 19.03 -30.68 -12.37
N PRO A 668 18.47 -29.87 -13.29
CA PRO A 668 17.47 -28.84 -12.95
C PRO A 668 16.22 -29.39 -12.28
N LYS A 669 15.92 -30.69 -12.47
CA LYS A 669 14.79 -31.38 -11.85
C LYS A 669 15.01 -31.69 -10.38
N ASN A 670 16.26 -31.97 -10.00
CA ASN A 670 16.58 -32.48 -8.66
C ASN A 670 17.41 -31.51 -7.82
N ASP A 671 18.09 -30.56 -8.44
CA ASP A 671 18.88 -29.53 -7.79
C ASP A 671 17.97 -28.46 -7.16
N PRO A 672 18.42 -27.81 -6.07
CA PRO A 672 17.63 -26.83 -5.34
C PRO A 672 17.37 -25.56 -6.16
N LEU A 673 16.47 -24.72 -5.66
CA LEU A 673 16.24 -23.37 -6.16
C LEU A 673 16.90 -22.36 -5.23
N THR A 674 17.63 -21.41 -5.81
CA THR A 674 18.28 -20.34 -5.07
C THR A 674 17.79 -18.99 -5.57
N LEU A 675 17.32 -18.14 -4.64
CA LEU A 675 17.09 -16.73 -4.90
C LEU A 675 18.36 -15.95 -4.54
N TRP A 676 18.88 -15.18 -5.49
CA TRP A 676 19.99 -14.24 -5.28
C TRP A 676 19.48 -12.80 -5.22
N LEU A 677 19.96 -12.05 -4.23
CA LEU A 677 19.68 -10.61 -4.06
C LEU A 677 20.98 -9.83 -3.76
N ASN A 678 21.33 -8.86 -4.61
CA ASN A 678 22.32 -7.85 -4.25
C ASN A 678 21.70 -6.84 -3.23
N GLY A 679 22.54 -5.95 -2.69
CA GLY A 679 22.19 -5.01 -1.61
C GLY A 679 21.80 -3.60 -2.07
N GLY A 680 22.59 -2.60 -1.65
CA GLY A 680 22.38 -1.18 -1.93
C GLY A 680 22.10 -0.35 -0.66
N PRO A 681 20.84 -0.23 -0.19
CA PRO A 681 19.60 -0.79 -0.76
C PRO A 681 19.23 -0.14 -2.09
N GLY A 682 18.65 -0.93 -3.00
CA GLY A 682 18.28 -0.49 -4.34
C GLY A 682 19.31 -0.79 -5.43
N SER A 683 20.32 -1.61 -5.15
CA SER A 683 21.21 -2.20 -6.16
C SER A 683 20.49 -3.35 -6.87
N ASP A 684 20.77 -3.50 -8.16
CA ASP A 684 20.15 -4.52 -9.00
C ASP A 684 20.88 -5.87 -8.85
N SER A 685 20.12 -6.96 -8.74
CA SER A 685 20.66 -8.32 -8.71
C SER A 685 21.33 -8.75 -10.03
N LEU A 686 21.24 -7.94 -11.09
CA LEU A 686 22.01 -8.12 -12.30
C LEU A 686 23.52 -7.88 -12.11
N ILE A 687 23.94 -7.16 -11.05
CA ILE A 687 25.34 -7.07 -10.63
C ILE A 687 25.86 -8.50 -10.39
N GLY A 688 25.23 -9.25 -9.49
CA GLY A 688 25.64 -10.62 -9.21
C GLY A 688 25.48 -11.58 -10.38
N LEU A 689 24.58 -11.30 -11.31
CA LEU A 689 24.47 -12.08 -12.54
C LEU A 689 25.71 -11.90 -13.44
N PHE A 690 26.11 -10.66 -13.71
CA PHE A 690 27.09 -10.37 -14.76
C PHE A 690 28.52 -10.17 -14.28
N GLU A 691 28.71 -9.83 -13.01
CA GLU A 691 30.02 -9.52 -12.43
C GLU A 691 30.49 -10.67 -11.54
N GLU A 692 29.58 -11.34 -10.84
CA GLU A 692 29.94 -12.24 -9.74
C GLU A 692 29.78 -13.73 -10.08
N LEU A 693 28.53 -14.22 -10.04
CA LEU A 693 28.22 -15.64 -9.85
C LEU A 693 27.24 -16.21 -10.89
N GLY A 694 26.76 -15.37 -11.81
CA GLY A 694 25.87 -15.82 -12.87
C GLY A 694 26.59 -16.61 -13.97
N PRO A 695 25.82 -17.14 -14.93
CA PRO A 695 26.30 -18.09 -15.93
C PRO A 695 27.25 -17.49 -16.96
N CYS A 696 27.36 -16.17 -17.04
CA CYS A 696 28.27 -15.49 -17.95
C CYS A 696 28.79 -14.17 -17.36
N ASN A 697 29.94 -13.74 -17.86
CA ASN A 697 30.49 -12.42 -17.59
C ASN A 697 30.43 -11.57 -18.86
N ILE A 698 30.37 -10.24 -18.70
CA ILE A 698 30.41 -9.31 -19.82
C ILE A 698 31.84 -8.85 -20.09
N THR A 699 32.32 -9.04 -21.31
CA THR A 699 33.63 -8.58 -21.76
C THR A 699 33.61 -7.08 -22.08
N GLU A 700 34.77 -6.42 -22.10
CA GLU A 700 34.93 -5.02 -22.55
C GLU A 700 34.31 -4.72 -23.92
N ASN A 701 34.26 -5.71 -24.82
CA ASN A 701 33.61 -5.58 -26.14
C ASN A 701 32.07 -5.71 -26.09
N SER A 702 31.47 -5.67 -24.89
CA SER A 702 30.05 -5.87 -24.63
C SER A 702 29.50 -7.15 -25.28
N THR A 703 30.17 -8.27 -25.01
CA THR A 703 29.77 -9.63 -25.40
C THR A 703 29.80 -10.54 -24.18
N THR A 704 29.09 -11.67 -24.23
CA THR A 704 29.05 -12.64 -23.12
C THR A 704 30.15 -13.68 -23.24
N GLN A 705 30.75 -14.04 -22.10
CA GLN A 705 31.64 -15.18 -21.94
C GLN A 705 31.07 -16.11 -20.88
N LEU A 706 30.98 -17.42 -21.16
CA LEU A 706 30.48 -18.40 -20.19
C LEU A 706 31.37 -18.42 -18.92
N ASN A 707 30.74 -18.32 -17.75
CA ASN A 707 31.40 -18.42 -16.46
C ASN A 707 31.45 -19.91 -16.03
N PRO A 708 32.62 -20.56 -15.96
CA PRO A 708 32.73 -21.96 -15.54
C PRO A 708 32.55 -22.16 -14.03
N TYR A 709 32.45 -21.08 -13.25
CA TYR A 709 32.29 -21.10 -11.80
C TYR A 709 30.95 -20.52 -11.36
N ALA A 710 29.98 -20.49 -12.28
CA ALA A 710 28.64 -19.99 -12.01
C ALA A 710 27.93 -20.83 -10.95
N TRP A 711 27.10 -20.20 -10.12
CA TRP A 711 26.34 -20.92 -9.09
C TRP A 711 25.25 -21.82 -9.69
N ASN A 712 24.87 -21.61 -10.95
CA ASN A 712 23.98 -22.53 -11.64
C ASN A 712 24.65 -23.85 -12.05
N GLU A 713 25.92 -24.10 -11.71
CA GLU A 713 26.53 -25.43 -11.79
C GLU A 713 25.85 -26.46 -10.84
N VAL A 714 25.26 -25.99 -9.73
CA VAL A 714 24.71 -26.86 -8.67
C VAL A 714 23.31 -26.46 -8.17
N SER A 715 22.69 -25.44 -8.77
CA SER A 715 21.38 -24.93 -8.36
C SER A 715 20.64 -24.34 -9.56
N ASN A 716 19.31 -24.39 -9.53
CA ASN A 716 18.52 -23.44 -10.32
C ASN A 716 18.62 -22.07 -9.63
N VAL A 717 18.83 -20.98 -10.37
CA VAL A 717 19.11 -19.65 -9.77
C VAL A 717 18.17 -18.59 -10.35
N ILE A 718 17.57 -17.79 -9.47
CA ILE A 718 16.77 -16.61 -9.81
C ILE A 718 17.55 -15.36 -9.37
N PHE A 719 17.81 -14.47 -10.32
CA PHE A 719 18.23 -13.10 -10.06
C PHE A 719 17.00 -12.21 -10.11
N LEU A 720 16.69 -11.52 -9.01
CA LEU A 720 15.52 -10.66 -8.91
C LEU A 720 15.96 -9.18 -8.90
N SER A 721 15.59 -8.45 -9.94
CA SER A 721 15.77 -7.00 -10.00
C SER A 721 14.61 -6.31 -9.27
N GLN A 722 14.96 -5.40 -8.36
CA GLN A 722 14.02 -4.68 -7.51
C GLN A 722 13.82 -3.23 -7.95
N PRO A 723 12.62 -2.69 -7.73
CA PRO A 723 11.53 -2.65 -8.70
C PRO A 723 11.91 -1.93 -10.00
N ILE A 724 11.48 -2.50 -11.14
CA ILE A 724 11.47 -1.76 -12.39
C ILE A 724 10.17 -0.95 -12.42
N GLY A 725 10.34 0.35 -12.30
CA GLY A 725 9.25 1.31 -12.37
C GLY A 725 8.56 1.33 -13.73
N GLU A 726 7.50 2.13 -13.85
CA GLU A 726 6.79 2.24 -15.11
C GLU A 726 7.63 2.92 -16.20
N PRO A 727 7.32 2.70 -17.49
CA PRO A 727 7.94 3.45 -18.58
C PRO A 727 7.73 4.97 -18.44
N GLY A 728 8.82 5.67 -18.31
CA GLY A 728 8.94 7.13 -18.31
C GLY A 728 10.03 7.62 -19.25
N SER A 729 10.41 8.87 -19.01
CA SER A 729 11.16 9.71 -19.94
C SER A 729 12.21 10.51 -19.20
N LEU A 730 13.37 10.72 -19.81
CA LEU A 730 14.34 11.65 -19.24
C LEU A 730 13.88 13.09 -19.47
N ASP A 731 13.73 13.88 -18.40
CA ASP A 731 13.61 15.33 -18.52
C ASP A 731 15.00 15.93 -18.82
N PRO A 732 15.22 16.51 -20.02
CA PRO A 732 16.54 17.00 -20.43
C PRO A 732 16.99 18.24 -19.64
N PHE A 733 16.11 18.87 -18.87
CA PHE A 733 16.43 20.05 -18.06
C PHE A 733 16.78 19.71 -16.61
N THR A 734 16.13 18.70 -16.03
CA THR A 734 16.34 18.28 -14.65
C THR A 734 17.25 17.06 -14.54
N GLY A 735 17.35 16.24 -15.59
CA GLY A 735 18.07 14.96 -15.58
C GLY A 735 17.33 13.84 -14.84
N VAL A 736 16.08 14.09 -14.44
CA VAL A 736 15.24 13.14 -13.68
C VAL A 736 14.36 12.34 -14.64
N PHE A 737 14.10 11.08 -14.32
CA PHE A 737 13.12 10.26 -15.03
C PHE A 737 11.71 10.65 -14.56
N VAL A 738 10.89 11.13 -15.48
CA VAL A 738 9.52 11.57 -15.24
C VAL A 738 8.54 10.65 -15.98
N PRO A 739 7.28 10.55 -15.54
CA PRO A 739 6.28 9.76 -16.24
C PRO A 739 6.19 10.16 -17.72
N ALA A 740 5.97 9.20 -18.61
CA ALA A 740 5.94 9.43 -20.07
C ALA A 740 4.89 10.47 -20.53
N SER A 741 3.97 10.84 -19.63
CA SER A 741 2.95 11.85 -19.84
C SER A 741 3.48 13.30 -19.85
N GLU A 742 4.70 13.56 -19.38
CA GLU A 742 5.32 14.88 -19.35
C GLU A 742 5.99 15.24 -20.70
N ALA A 743 5.77 16.46 -21.23
CA ALA A 743 6.13 16.82 -22.61
C ALA A 743 7.65 17.05 -22.83
N ASN A 744 8.14 16.81 -24.07
CA ASN A 744 9.55 16.85 -24.55
C ASN A 744 10.39 15.57 -24.33
N VAL A 745 9.73 14.41 -24.35
CA VAL A 745 10.32 13.08 -24.12
C VAL A 745 11.38 12.66 -25.14
N THR A 746 12.51 12.13 -24.64
CA THR A 746 13.48 11.32 -25.40
C THR A 746 13.82 10.04 -24.61
N GLY A 747 13.77 8.87 -25.25
CA GLY A 747 14.06 7.55 -24.63
C GLY A 747 12.93 6.98 -23.77
N ARG A 748 13.00 5.69 -23.40
CA ARG A 748 12.10 5.00 -22.46
C ARG A 748 12.91 4.52 -21.26
N TYR A 749 12.58 4.95 -20.04
CA TYR A 749 13.35 4.68 -18.81
C TYR A 749 12.40 4.28 -17.66
N PRO A 750 12.82 3.48 -16.67
CA PRO A 750 11.98 3.16 -15.53
C PRO A 750 11.76 4.37 -14.60
N VAL A 751 10.53 4.55 -14.10
CA VAL A 751 10.15 5.53 -13.07
C VAL A 751 9.56 4.82 -11.86
N ILE A 752 10.25 4.88 -10.73
CA ILE A 752 9.89 4.15 -9.51
C ILE A 752 9.24 5.06 -8.46
N ASN A 753 8.36 4.50 -7.64
CA ASN A 753 7.92 5.14 -6.39
C ASN A 753 8.72 4.56 -5.21
N ALA A 754 9.89 5.13 -4.96
CA ALA A 754 10.83 4.61 -3.97
C ALA A 754 10.27 4.56 -2.53
N THR A 755 9.37 5.49 -2.16
CA THR A 755 8.77 5.54 -0.81
C THR A 755 7.63 4.54 -0.59
N ALA A 756 7.25 3.76 -1.61
CA ALA A 756 6.21 2.75 -1.44
C ALA A 756 6.72 1.48 -0.72
N ILE A 757 8.01 1.21 -0.82
CA ILE A 757 8.70 0.03 -0.28
C ILE A 757 10.04 0.49 0.28
N ASP A 758 10.01 1.33 1.30
CA ASP A 758 11.16 2.08 1.85
C ASP A 758 11.70 1.51 3.18
N THR A 759 11.35 0.26 3.47
CA THR A 759 11.87 -0.53 4.60
C THR A 759 12.10 -1.97 4.16
N THR A 760 13.01 -2.66 4.83
CA THR A 760 13.32 -4.06 4.56
C THR A 760 12.11 -4.97 4.79
N ASP A 761 11.29 -4.69 5.80
CA ASP A 761 10.07 -5.45 6.09
C ASP A 761 9.03 -5.35 4.96
N LEU A 762 8.85 -4.15 4.37
CA LEU A 762 7.98 -3.97 3.21
C LEU A 762 8.56 -4.66 1.96
N ALA A 763 9.88 -4.60 1.79
CA ALA A 763 10.56 -5.28 0.68
C ALA A 763 10.41 -6.80 0.78
N ALA A 764 10.42 -7.38 1.98
CA ALA A 764 10.18 -8.80 2.21
C ALA A 764 8.78 -9.23 1.74
N ILE A 765 7.75 -8.42 2.03
CA ILE A 765 6.37 -8.68 1.57
C ILE A 765 6.31 -8.67 0.04
N ALA A 766 6.91 -7.66 -0.60
CA ALA A 766 6.93 -7.56 -2.06
C ALA A 766 7.67 -8.74 -2.71
N ALA A 767 8.85 -9.10 -2.20
CA ALA A 767 9.62 -10.23 -2.68
C ALA A 767 8.87 -11.55 -2.53
N TRP A 768 8.13 -11.76 -1.44
CA TRP A 768 7.28 -12.92 -1.25
C TRP A 768 6.24 -13.06 -2.36
N GLU A 769 5.51 -11.98 -2.67
CA GLU A 769 4.48 -11.99 -3.72
C GLU A 769 5.09 -12.27 -5.11
N VAL A 770 6.27 -11.70 -5.40
CA VAL A 770 6.99 -11.99 -6.65
C VAL A 770 7.37 -13.46 -6.75
N ILE A 771 7.96 -14.01 -5.69
CA ILE A 771 8.39 -15.41 -5.67
C ILE A 771 7.20 -16.35 -5.75
N GLN A 772 6.11 -16.10 -5.03
CA GLN A 772 4.89 -16.90 -5.13
C GLN A 772 4.26 -16.86 -6.54
N GLY A 773 4.28 -15.69 -7.19
CA GLY A 773 3.90 -15.53 -8.59
C GLY A 773 4.75 -16.41 -9.51
N LEU A 774 6.08 -16.30 -9.40
CA LEU A 774 7.01 -17.03 -10.25
C LEU A 774 6.96 -18.55 -10.02
N LEU A 775 6.95 -19.00 -8.77
CA LEU A 775 6.89 -20.43 -8.42
C LEU A 775 5.60 -21.09 -8.89
N SER A 776 4.47 -20.37 -8.80
CA SER A 776 3.19 -20.91 -9.28
C SER A 776 3.14 -21.01 -10.81
N ALA A 777 3.87 -20.15 -11.52
CA ALA A 777 4.04 -20.25 -12.98
C ALA A 777 5.16 -21.21 -13.39
N LEU A 778 6.07 -21.61 -12.49
CA LEU A 778 7.26 -22.39 -12.82
C LEU A 778 6.95 -23.70 -13.57
N PRO A 779 5.92 -24.50 -13.24
CA PRO A 779 5.57 -25.69 -14.01
C PRO A 779 5.19 -25.41 -15.48
N GLN A 780 4.74 -24.20 -15.78
CA GLN A 780 4.44 -23.75 -17.15
C GLN A 780 5.64 -23.09 -17.81
N LEU A 781 6.44 -22.35 -17.03
CA LEU A 781 7.63 -21.63 -17.48
C LEU A 781 8.80 -22.57 -17.80
N ALA A 782 9.12 -23.47 -16.86
CA ALA A 782 10.25 -24.40 -16.90
C ALA A 782 9.82 -25.78 -16.37
N PRO A 783 9.11 -26.60 -17.17
CA PRO A 783 8.49 -27.86 -16.72
C PRO A 783 9.46 -28.95 -16.26
N GLU A 784 10.74 -28.83 -16.61
CA GLU A 784 11.79 -29.77 -16.19
C GLU A 784 12.33 -29.44 -14.78
N VAL A 785 12.03 -28.24 -14.25
CA VAL A 785 12.51 -27.79 -12.94
C VAL A 785 11.62 -28.32 -11.81
N GLY A 786 12.26 -28.92 -10.79
CA GLY A 786 11.57 -29.41 -9.60
C GLY A 786 11.63 -28.41 -8.44
N LEU A 787 10.55 -28.29 -7.67
CA LEU A 787 10.52 -27.52 -6.42
C LEU A 787 10.85 -28.45 -5.24
N LYS A 788 12.15 -28.64 -4.95
CA LYS A 788 12.61 -29.50 -3.84
C LYS A 788 13.04 -28.75 -2.59
N GLU A 789 13.99 -27.83 -2.73
CA GLU A 789 14.61 -27.10 -1.63
C GLU A 789 14.82 -25.66 -2.07
N PHE A 790 14.72 -24.73 -1.14
CA PHE A 790 14.84 -23.30 -1.35
C PHE A 790 16.02 -22.74 -0.54
N ASN A 791 16.93 -22.07 -1.22
CA ASN A 791 18.03 -21.32 -0.64
C ASN A 791 17.80 -19.82 -0.87
N LEU A 792 18.14 -19.02 0.13
CA LEU A 792 18.27 -17.58 -0.01
C LEU A 792 19.74 -17.21 0.08
N ALA A 793 20.24 -16.45 -0.89
CA ALA A 793 21.58 -15.92 -0.89
C ALA A 793 21.56 -14.42 -1.17
N THR A 794 22.31 -13.66 -0.39
CA THR A 794 22.31 -12.21 -0.42
C THR A 794 23.70 -11.64 -0.21
N GLU A 795 23.89 -10.37 -0.57
CA GLU A 795 25.16 -9.66 -0.35
C GLU A 795 24.96 -8.21 0.14
N SER A 796 25.90 -7.66 0.91
CA SER A 796 25.96 -6.23 1.27
C SER A 796 24.80 -5.82 2.20
N TYR A 797 23.97 -4.85 1.81
CA TYR A 797 22.66 -4.60 2.45
C TYR A 797 21.74 -5.84 2.43
N GLY A 798 22.09 -6.85 1.64
CA GLY A 798 21.57 -8.20 1.75
C GLY A 798 21.72 -8.85 3.13
N GLY A 799 22.57 -8.33 4.02
CA GLY A 799 22.58 -8.72 5.43
C GLY A 799 21.34 -8.24 6.22
N HIS A 800 20.63 -7.21 5.74
CA HIS A 800 19.29 -6.83 6.21
C HIS A 800 18.22 -7.70 5.53
N TYR A 801 18.28 -7.80 4.20
CA TYR A 801 17.29 -8.55 3.41
C TYR A 801 17.27 -10.04 3.78
N GLY A 802 18.43 -10.67 3.91
CA GLY A 802 18.57 -12.11 4.16
C GLY A 802 17.76 -12.57 5.37
N PRO A 803 18.06 -12.08 6.59
CA PRO A 803 17.33 -12.44 7.79
C PRO A 803 15.84 -12.06 7.73
N ALA A 804 15.51 -10.83 7.33
CA ALA A 804 14.12 -10.36 7.33
C ALA A 804 13.24 -11.10 6.30
N PHE A 805 13.74 -11.31 5.08
CA PHE A 805 12.99 -12.01 4.02
C PHE A 805 12.81 -13.46 4.40
N PHE A 806 13.85 -14.11 4.91
CA PHE A 806 13.76 -15.50 5.33
C PHE A 806 12.74 -15.67 6.46
N ASN A 807 12.78 -14.82 7.49
CA ASN A 807 11.81 -14.88 8.59
C ASN A 807 10.38 -14.63 8.07
N HIS A 808 10.18 -13.61 7.23
CA HIS A 808 8.88 -13.35 6.61
C HIS A 808 8.38 -14.56 5.82
N PHE A 809 9.20 -15.13 4.94
CA PHE A 809 8.81 -16.27 4.11
C PHE A 809 8.54 -17.52 4.96
N TYR A 810 9.26 -17.71 6.06
CA TYR A 810 9.00 -18.79 7.01
C TYR A 810 7.66 -18.63 7.71
N GLN A 811 7.34 -17.42 8.19
CA GLN A 811 6.02 -17.11 8.75
C GLN A 811 4.90 -17.33 7.72
N GLN A 812 5.15 -17.03 6.44
CA GLN A 812 4.19 -17.34 5.38
C GLN A 812 4.02 -18.85 5.16
N ASN A 813 5.09 -19.65 5.25
CA ASN A 813 4.96 -21.10 5.23
C ASN A 813 4.08 -21.63 6.38
N GLU A 814 4.32 -21.15 7.61
CA GLU A 814 3.49 -21.53 8.76
C GLU A 814 2.03 -21.11 8.55
N ALA A 815 1.81 -19.93 7.97
CA ALA A 815 0.50 -19.45 7.59
C ALA A 815 -0.18 -20.34 6.53
N ILE A 816 0.57 -20.84 5.53
CA ILE A 816 0.07 -21.78 4.53
C ILE A 816 -0.27 -23.12 5.18
N GLU A 817 0.61 -23.67 6.01
CA GLU A 817 0.41 -24.95 6.69
C GLU A 817 -0.83 -24.90 7.61
N ASN A 818 -0.99 -23.79 8.33
CA ASN A 818 -2.14 -23.52 9.19
C ASN A 818 -3.41 -23.15 8.41
N GLY A 819 -3.32 -22.97 7.08
CA GLY A 819 -4.44 -22.67 6.19
C GLY A 819 -5.00 -21.26 6.35
N THR A 820 -4.18 -20.33 6.81
CA THR A 820 -4.53 -18.91 7.07
C THR A 820 -4.24 -18.03 5.87
N THR A 821 -3.24 -18.41 5.08
CA THR A 821 -2.95 -17.84 3.77
C THR A 821 -2.81 -18.95 2.74
N CYS A 822 -2.64 -18.55 1.49
CA CYS A 822 -2.48 -19.40 0.33
C CYS A 822 -1.09 -19.16 -0.26
N GLY A 823 -0.46 -20.22 -0.73
CA GLY A 823 0.83 -20.14 -1.41
C GLY A 823 1.47 -21.50 -1.58
N ILE A 824 2.64 -21.51 -2.19
CA ILE A 824 3.53 -22.65 -2.33
C ILE A 824 4.53 -22.56 -1.17
N PRO A 825 4.51 -23.53 -0.23
CA PRO A 825 5.49 -23.56 0.85
C PRO A 825 6.92 -23.68 0.30
N LEU A 826 7.82 -22.86 0.81
CA LEU A 826 9.25 -22.92 0.48
C LEU A 826 9.96 -23.93 1.38
N LEU A 827 10.56 -24.97 0.82
CA LEU A 827 11.31 -25.95 1.61
C LEU A 827 12.70 -25.41 1.94
N PHE A 828 12.79 -24.59 2.99
CA PHE A 828 14.02 -23.89 3.37
C PHE A 828 15.20 -24.81 3.67
N ASN A 829 16.33 -24.55 3.01
CA ASN A 829 17.56 -25.31 3.15
C ASN A 829 18.75 -24.48 3.64
N SER A 830 19.00 -23.29 3.08
CA SER A 830 20.10 -22.43 3.56
C SER A 830 19.86 -20.94 3.39
N LEU A 831 20.51 -20.15 4.26
CA LEU A 831 20.74 -18.71 4.12
C LEU A 831 22.24 -18.45 3.96
N THR A 832 22.64 -17.83 2.85
CA THR A 832 24.02 -17.37 2.61
C THR A 832 24.06 -15.86 2.59
N ILE A 833 24.96 -15.25 3.35
CA ILE A 833 25.16 -13.79 3.36
C ILE A 833 26.63 -13.53 3.06
N ILE A 834 26.90 -12.86 1.94
CA ILE A 834 28.24 -12.42 1.53
C ILE A 834 28.41 -10.96 1.95
N ASN A 835 29.52 -10.64 2.62
CA ASN A 835 29.92 -9.28 2.98
C ASN A 835 28.74 -8.44 3.51
N GLY A 836 27.98 -8.99 4.46
CA GLY A 836 26.70 -8.42 4.89
C GLY A 836 26.82 -7.33 5.95
N ILE A 837 25.94 -6.33 5.90
CA ILE A 837 25.61 -5.48 7.05
C ILE A 837 24.38 -6.11 7.72
N ILE A 838 24.50 -6.54 8.96
CA ILE A 838 23.42 -7.24 9.69
C ILE A 838 23.03 -6.45 10.93
N ASP A 839 24.02 -5.93 11.67
CA ASP A 839 23.79 -5.15 12.87
C ASP A 839 24.82 -4.03 12.97
N GLU A 840 24.37 -2.80 12.73
CA GLU A 840 25.25 -1.64 12.71
C GLU A 840 25.80 -1.30 14.10
N TYR A 841 25.09 -1.62 15.19
CA TYR A 841 25.60 -1.41 16.54
C TYR A 841 26.86 -2.26 16.79
N ILE A 842 26.87 -3.49 16.26
CA ILE A 842 28.01 -4.42 16.34
C ILE A 842 29.09 -4.07 15.32
N GLN A 843 28.73 -3.67 14.10
CA GLN A 843 29.67 -3.48 12.98
C GLN A 843 30.33 -2.10 12.94
N ALA A 844 29.63 -1.02 13.33
CA ALA A 844 30.16 0.36 13.30
C ALA A 844 31.53 0.54 14.00
N PRO A 845 31.81 -0.12 15.15
CA PRO A 845 33.11 -0.03 15.80
C PRO A 845 34.29 -0.48 14.94
N TYR A 846 34.06 -1.29 13.91
CA TYR A 846 35.12 -1.89 13.11
C TYR A 846 35.50 -1.10 11.86
N TYR A 847 34.73 -0.07 11.45
CA TYR A 847 35.14 0.84 10.37
C TYR A 847 36.51 1.50 10.63
N PRO A 848 36.72 2.24 11.74
CA PRO A 848 38.01 2.89 12.00
C PRO A 848 39.14 1.86 12.20
N GLU A 849 38.83 0.70 12.78
CA GLU A 849 39.83 -0.33 13.03
C GLU A 849 40.29 -0.98 11.73
N PHE A 850 39.37 -1.38 10.86
CA PHE A 850 39.72 -1.98 9.58
C PHE A 850 40.47 -0.99 8.67
N ALA A 851 40.09 0.29 8.66
CA ALA A 851 40.77 1.33 7.89
C ALA A 851 42.30 1.40 8.15
N ASN A 852 42.76 1.06 9.36
CA ASN A 852 44.15 1.23 9.77
C ASN A 852 44.86 -0.05 10.25
N PHE A 853 44.11 -1.11 10.55
CA PHE A 853 44.62 -2.38 11.07
C PHE A 853 44.10 -3.58 10.28
N ASN A 854 43.68 -3.38 9.02
CA ASN A 854 43.33 -4.44 8.09
C ASN A 854 44.48 -5.44 7.86
N THR A 855 44.09 -6.58 7.28
CA THR A 855 44.93 -7.70 6.83
C THR A 855 46.18 -7.30 6.06
N TYR A 856 46.14 -6.21 5.29
CA TYR A 856 47.19 -5.80 4.34
C TYR A 856 48.19 -4.81 4.95
N GLY A 857 48.05 -4.47 6.22
CA GLY A 857 48.87 -3.44 6.88
C GLY A 857 48.69 -2.04 6.30
N ILE A 858 47.60 -1.79 5.60
CA ILE A 858 47.28 -0.49 5.00
C ILE A 858 46.80 0.45 6.11
N LYS A 859 47.40 1.64 6.17
CA LYS A 859 46.91 2.74 7.01
C LYS A 859 46.21 3.76 6.12
N ALA A 860 44.93 3.55 5.85
CA ALA A 860 44.16 4.42 4.98
C ALA A 860 43.93 5.80 5.62
N LEU A 861 43.78 5.85 6.95
CA LEU A 861 43.44 7.06 7.68
C LEU A 861 44.61 7.56 8.52
N ASN A 862 44.81 8.88 8.49
CA ASN A 862 45.73 9.51 9.43
C ASN A 862 45.14 9.49 10.87
N GLU A 863 46.02 9.69 11.86
CA GLU A 863 45.66 9.64 13.29
C GLU A 863 44.55 10.64 13.66
N THR A 864 44.43 11.77 12.97
CA THR A 864 43.36 12.75 13.26
C THR A 864 41.99 12.24 12.83
N VAL A 865 41.87 11.67 11.63
CA VAL A 865 40.60 11.14 11.11
C VAL A 865 40.20 9.87 11.87
N TYR A 866 41.15 8.96 12.11
CA TYR A 866 40.92 7.76 12.92
C TYR A 866 40.41 8.09 14.33
N ASN A 867 41.04 9.06 15.01
CA ASN A 867 40.58 9.48 16.34
C ASN A 867 39.22 10.21 16.30
N TYR A 868 38.90 10.88 15.20
CA TYR A 868 37.59 11.51 14.99
C TYR A 868 36.49 10.46 14.87
N GLU A 869 36.66 9.45 14.03
CA GLU A 869 35.69 8.36 13.86
C GLU A 869 35.41 7.66 15.20
N LYS A 870 36.46 7.34 15.95
CA LYS A 870 36.33 6.73 17.29
C LYS A 870 35.66 7.65 18.31
N PHE A 871 35.88 8.95 18.21
CA PHE A 871 35.18 9.94 19.03
C PHE A 871 33.70 10.03 18.64
N ALA A 872 33.36 10.16 17.35
CA ALA A 872 31.99 10.22 16.86
C ALA A 872 31.19 8.96 17.17
N LEU A 873 31.85 7.80 17.17
CA LEU A 873 31.27 6.52 17.54
C LEU A 873 30.76 6.50 19.00
N ASN A 874 31.53 7.08 19.94
CA ASN A 874 31.34 6.91 21.39
C ASN A 874 30.97 8.19 22.16
N MET A 875 30.94 9.34 21.50
CA MET A 875 30.58 10.59 22.17
C MET A 875 29.13 10.57 22.64
N ILE A 876 28.79 11.45 23.59
CA ILE A 876 27.39 11.65 23.99
C ILE A 876 26.60 12.08 22.75
N ASN A 877 25.47 11.42 22.52
CA ASN A 877 24.67 11.53 21.31
C ASN A 877 25.48 11.20 20.03
N GLY A 878 26.46 10.30 20.15
CA GLY A 878 27.23 9.72 19.05
C GLY A 878 26.52 8.51 18.45
N CYS A 879 27.19 7.84 17.50
CA CYS A 879 26.60 6.74 16.72
C CYS A 879 25.97 5.64 17.59
N LEU A 880 26.75 5.04 18.51
CA LEU A 880 26.26 3.90 19.29
C LEU A 880 25.11 4.25 20.25
N GLU A 881 25.13 5.44 20.84
CA GLU A 881 24.05 5.90 21.73
C GLU A 881 22.76 6.17 20.93
N GLN A 882 22.85 6.78 19.75
CA GLN A 882 21.68 7.04 18.91
C GLN A 882 21.09 5.75 18.32
N ILE A 883 21.91 4.76 17.97
CA ILE A 883 21.40 3.44 17.57
C ILE A 883 20.59 2.81 18.71
N GLN A 884 21.09 2.89 19.96
CA GLN A 884 20.35 2.39 21.12
C GLN A 884 19.02 3.15 21.31
N GLU A 885 19.00 4.46 21.08
CA GLU A 885 17.74 5.21 21.10
C GLU A 885 16.76 4.71 20.03
N CYS A 886 17.22 4.43 18.81
CA CYS A 886 16.41 3.83 17.75
C CYS A 886 15.81 2.46 18.17
N PHE A 887 16.53 1.67 18.97
CA PHE A 887 16.05 0.37 19.42
C PHE A 887 14.86 0.47 20.39
N GLU A 888 14.76 1.57 21.14
CA GLU A 888 13.74 1.77 22.17
C GLU A 888 12.47 2.48 21.66
N VAL A 889 12.46 2.97 20.41
CA VAL A 889 11.32 3.71 19.84
C VAL A 889 10.38 2.86 18.99
N ASP A 890 9.16 3.35 18.84
CA ASP A 890 8.18 2.76 17.91
C ASP A 890 8.47 3.21 16.48
N ARG A 891 9.21 2.35 15.76
CA ARG A 891 9.64 2.51 14.36
C ARG A 891 8.48 2.51 13.35
N THR A 892 7.25 2.21 13.77
CA THR A 892 6.06 2.34 12.90
C THR A 892 5.53 3.77 12.82
N THR A 893 6.06 4.67 13.66
CA THR A 893 5.66 6.08 13.71
C THR A 893 6.69 6.96 13.01
N LEU A 894 6.24 8.07 12.40
CA LEU A 894 7.13 9.07 11.79
C LEU A 894 8.17 9.62 12.79
N ALA A 895 7.81 9.73 14.07
CA ALA A 895 8.73 10.20 15.11
C ALA A 895 9.82 9.16 15.43
N GLY A 896 9.46 7.87 15.49
CA GLY A 896 10.42 6.79 15.68
C GLY A 896 11.35 6.63 14.48
N GLN A 897 10.80 6.68 13.26
CA GLN A 897 11.59 6.68 12.02
C GLN A 897 12.59 7.85 12.01
N ALA A 898 12.15 9.07 12.34
CA ALA A 898 13.06 10.22 12.39
C ALA A 898 14.24 10.02 13.36
N ILE A 899 14.02 9.37 14.52
CA ILE A 899 15.10 9.07 15.48
C ILE A 899 16.09 8.07 14.88
N CYS A 900 15.60 7.02 14.22
CA CYS A 900 16.45 6.05 13.53
C CYS A 900 17.20 6.68 12.35
N THR A 901 16.57 7.57 11.59
CA THR A 901 17.20 8.32 10.49
C THR A 901 18.33 9.21 10.99
N GLU A 902 18.17 9.89 12.12
CA GLU A 902 19.26 10.67 12.73
C GLU A 902 20.40 9.77 13.20
N ALA A 903 20.10 8.59 13.77
CA ALA A 903 21.10 7.60 14.16
C ALA A 903 21.89 7.08 12.95
N GLU A 904 21.21 6.67 11.87
CA GLU A 904 21.83 6.28 10.62
C GLU A 904 22.74 7.38 10.08
N ASN A 905 22.23 8.60 9.94
CA ASN A 905 23.02 9.74 9.44
C ASN A 905 24.24 10.00 10.33
N MET A 906 24.11 9.92 11.65
CA MET A 906 25.23 10.09 12.57
C MET A 906 26.34 9.06 12.32
N CYS A 907 25.98 7.77 12.25
CA CYS A 907 26.93 6.68 12.02
C CYS A 907 27.57 6.79 10.64
N ARG A 908 26.76 6.96 9.60
CA ARG A 908 27.23 6.98 8.22
C ARG A 908 28.08 8.20 7.91
N ASP A 909 27.66 9.40 8.31
CA ASP A 909 28.40 10.63 7.99
C ASP A 909 29.70 10.77 8.80
N ASN A 910 29.74 10.25 10.03
CA ASN A 910 30.81 10.58 10.99
C ASN A 910 31.70 9.39 11.38
N VAL A 911 31.29 8.16 11.12
CA VAL A 911 32.08 6.96 11.42
C VAL A 911 32.48 6.23 10.15
N GLU A 912 31.53 5.95 9.25
CA GLU A 912 31.79 5.21 7.99
C GLU A 912 32.41 6.10 6.90
N SER A 913 31.77 7.24 6.59
CA SER A 913 32.10 8.11 5.45
C SER A 913 33.42 8.89 5.52
N PRO A 914 34.06 9.14 6.67
CA PRO A 914 35.36 9.81 6.65
C PRO A 914 36.44 8.99 5.91
N TYR A 915 36.33 7.65 5.87
CA TYR A 915 37.14 6.82 4.97
C TYR A 915 36.97 7.20 3.48
N TYR A 916 35.75 7.47 3.01
CA TYR A 916 35.49 7.83 1.61
C TYR A 916 36.21 9.11 1.18
N MET A 917 36.36 10.05 2.11
CA MET A 917 36.99 11.34 1.84
C MET A 917 38.51 11.34 2.04
N TYR A 918 39.01 10.55 3.01
CA TYR A 918 40.39 10.65 3.49
C TYR A 918 41.22 9.38 3.29
N GLY A 919 40.59 8.24 3.01
CA GLY A 919 41.26 6.94 2.84
C GLY A 919 42.06 6.81 1.54
N ASN A 920 41.64 7.51 0.48
CA ASN A 920 42.23 7.46 -0.87
C ASN A 920 42.34 6.03 -1.45
N ARG A 921 41.43 5.16 -1.02
CA ARG A 921 41.41 3.71 -1.27
C ARG A 921 39.97 3.29 -1.59
N GLY A 922 39.81 2.18 -2.30
CA GLY A 922 38.49 1.65 -2.67
C GLY A 922 37.65 1.31 -1.44
N VAL A 923 36.34 1.49 -1.57
CA VAL A 923 35.35 1.17 -0.54
C VAL A 923 35.03 -0.32 -0.51
N TYR A 924 34.95 -0.92 -1.69
CA TYR A 924 34.70 -2.35 -1.88
C TYR A 924 35.98 -3.19 -1.94
N ASP A 925 37.14 -2.54 -2.11
CA ASP A 925 38.44 -3.18 -1.99
C ASP A 925 39.51 -2.16 -1.57
N ILE A 926 40.02 -2.31 -0.33
CA ILE A 926 41.04 -1.44 0.23
C ILE A 926 42.39 -1.52 -0.51
N ARG A 927 42.64 -2.54 -1.32
CA ARG A 927 43.89 -2.68 -2.07
C ARG A 927 43.95 -1.70 -3.25
N HIS A 928 42.79 -1.29 -3.76
CA HIS A 928 42.63 -0.48 -4.96
C HIS A 928 42.51 1.02 -4.65
N PRO A 929 42.78 1.92 -5.62
CA PRO A 929 42.44 3.34 -5.50
C PRO A 929 40.91 3.56 -5.51
N ILE A 930 40.46 4.74 -5.09
CA ILE A 930 39.02 5.05 -4.94
C ILE A 930 38.23 5.00 -6.25
N ASP A 931 38.89 5.30 -7.37
CA ASP A 931 38.33 5.40 -8.71
C ASP A 931 38.59 4.13 -9.55
N ASP A 932 38.96 3.02 -8.91
CA ASP A 932 39.13 1.74 -9.57
C ASP A 932 37.76 1.11 -9.88
N PRO A 933 37.42 0.88 -11.17
CA PRO A 933 36.16 0.27 -11.57
C PRO A 933 36.28 -1.25 -11.55
N THR A 934 36.79 -1.84 -10.46
CA THR A 934 36.92 -3.29 -10.31
C THR A 934 35.90 -3.78 -9.27
N PRO A 935 34.94 -4.65 -9.64
CA PRO A 935 34.70 -5.21 -10.97
C PRO A 935 34.20 -4.20 -12.02
N PRO A 936 34.46 -4.42 -13.32
CA PRO A 936 34.04 -3.50 -14.36
C PRO A 936 32.58 -3.70 -14.79
N SER A 937 31.81 -2.62 -14.69
CA SER A 937 30.42 -2.38 -15.11
C SER A 937 30.07 -2.52 -16.60
N TYR A 938 30.74 -3.39 -17.37
CA TYR A 938 30.51 -3.52 -18.81
C TYR A 938 29.08 -3.95 -19.17
N PHE A 939 28.36 -4.56 -18.22
CA PHE A 939 27.01 -5.06 -18.44
C PHE A 939 25.98 -3.94 -18.64
N VAL A 940 26.21 -2.74 -18.08
CA VAL A 940 25.31 -1.58 -18.28
C VAL A 940 25.20 -1.23 -19.76
N ASP A 941 26.32 -1.18 -20.47
CA ASP A 941 26.33 -0.88 -21.90
C ASP A 941 25.83 -2.07 -22.74
N TYR A 942 26.11 -3.31 -22.31
CA TYR A 942 25.58 -4.52 -22.94
C TYR A 942 24.04 -4.58 -22.89
N LEU A 943 23.43 -4.34 -21.73
CA LEU A 943 21.97 -4.35 -21.55
C LEU A 943 21.25 -3.24 -22.35
N ASN A 944 21.97 -2.21 -22.77
CA ASN A 944 21.44 -1.12 -23.59
C ASN A 944 21.64 -1.34 -25.10
N GLN A 945 22.17 -2.49 -25.54
CA GLN A 945 22.20 -2.85 -26.96
C GLN A 945 20.79 -3.27 -27.43
N PRO A 946 20.32 -2.80 -28.61
CA PRO A 946 18.98 -3.12 -29.11
C PRO A 946 18.73 -4.62 -29.27
N GLU A 947 19.74 -5.38 -29.70
CA GLU A 947 19.65 -6.82 -29.88
C GLU A 947 19.49 -7.55 -28.54
N ILE A 948 20.09 -7.01 -27.47
CA ILE A 948 20.04 -7.56 -26.12
C ILE A 948 18.69 -7.25 -25.47
N GLN A 949 18.20 -6.01 -25.56
CA GLN A 949 16.86 -5.60 -25.12
C GLN A 949 15.77 -6.47 -25.79
N GLU A 950 15.87 -6.68 -27.10
CA GLU A 950 14.98 -7.59 -27.83
C GLU A 950 15.09 -9.01 -27.29
N ALA A 951 16.30 -9.55 -27.10
CA ALA A 951 16.50 -10.92 -26.62
C ALA A 951 15.87 -11.15 -25.24
N ILE A 952 16.10 -10.25 -24.29
CA ILE A 952 15.58 -10.36 -22.91
C ILE A 952 14.11 -9.93 -22.78
N GLY A 953 13.53 -9.33 -23.82
CA GLY A 953 12.12 -8.96 -23.84
C GLY A 953 11.81 -7.67 -23.11
N VAL A 954 12.73 -6.70 -23.17
CA VAL A 954 12.64 -5.41 -22.46
C VAL A 954 12.60 -4.27 -23.48
N ASP A 955 11.78 -3.26 -23.22
CA ASP A 955 11.61 -2.04 -24.03
C ASP A 955 12.08 -0.77 -23.28
N THR A 956 12.71 -0.92 -22.13
CA THR A 956 13.24 0.17 -21.29
C THR A 956 14.77 0.20 -21.33
N ASN A 957 15.33 1.41 -21.35
CA ASN A 957 16.77 1.60 -21.20
C ASN A 957 17.18 1.36 -19.75
N TYR A 958 18.25 0.59 -19.57
CA TYR A 958 18.85 0.33 -18.27
C TYR A 958 19.62 1.59 -17.83
N THR A 959 19.31 2.10 -16.64
CA THR A 959 19.72 3.45 -16.20
C THR A 959 20.96 3.45 -15.33
N SER A 960 21.02 2.55 -14.36
CA SER A 960 22.07 2.47 -13.34
C SER A 960 22.01 1.10 -12.68
N GLU A 961 23.15 0.63 -12.17
CA GLU A 961 23.27 -0.59 -11.37
C GLU A 961 22.64 -0.45 -9.99
N SER A 962 22.51 0.80 -9.51
CA SER A 962 21.92 1.12 -8.22
C SER A 962 21.03 2.35 -8.31
N SER A 963 19.90 2.30 -7.61
CA SER A 963 18.92 3.40 -7.54
C SER A 963 19.16 4.28 -6.32
N SER A 964 19.60 5.52 -6.56
CA SER A 964 19.74 6.52 -5.50
C SER A 964 18.42 6.85 -4.82
N ASP A 965 17.31 6.80 -5.56
CA ASP A 965 15.99 7.13 -5.00
C ASP A 965 15.55 6.08 -3.97
N VAL A 966 15.79 4.78 -4.23
CA VAL A 966 15.54 3.70 -3.26
C VAL A 966 16.45 3.87 -2.05
N TYR A 967 17.75 4.06 -2.28
CA TYR A 967 18.71 4.30 -1.21
C TYR A 967 18.28 5.43 -0.26
N PHE A 968 17.90 6.60 -0.80
CA PHE A 968 17.47 7.74 0.01
C PHE A 968 16.09 7.54 0.66
N ALA A 969 15.23 6.68 0.10
CA ALA A 969 13.96 6.33 0.72
C ALA A 969 14.18 5.46 1.97
N PHE A 970 15.05 4.44 1.88
CA PHE A 970 15.45 3.61 3.03
C PHE A 970 16.17 4.43 4.10
N GLN A 971 17.07 5.34 3.71
CA GLN A 971 17.73 6.24 4.64
C GLN A 971 16.72 7.12 5.41
N GLN A 972 15.62 7.52 4.79
CA GLN A 972 14.60 8.37 5.42
C GLN A 972 13.79 7.66 6.51
N THR A 973 13.77 6.31 6.51
CA THR A 973 13.10 5.51 7.54
C THR A 973 14.06 5.05 8.64
N GLY A 974 15.37 5.18 8.41
CA GLY A 974 16.43 4.74 9.32
C GLY A 974 16.62 3.21 9.32
N ASP A 975 16.19 2.52 8.26
CA ASP A 975 16.17 1.06 8.15
C ASP A 975 17.57 0.44 8.33
N PHE A 976 18.63 1.17 7.97
CA PHE A 976 20.03 0.73 8.08
C PHE A 976 20.41 0.35 9.52
N VAL A 977 19.88 1.06 10.52
CA VAL A 977 20.21 0.85 11.95
C VAL A 977 19.13 0.06 12.70
N TYR A 978 18.21 -0.62 12.01
CA TYR A 978 17.16 -1.37 12.69
C TYR A 978 17.72 -2.63 13.39
N PRO A 979 17.27 -2.95 14.63
CA PRO A 979 17.83 -4.06 15.42
C PRO A 979 17.31 -5.43 15.01
N ASN A 980 16.26 -5.53 14.18
CA ASN A 980 15.55 -6.79 14.05
C ASN A 980 16.30 -7.83 13.22
N PHE A 981 17.24 -7.45 12.37
CA PHE A 981 17.93 -8.41 11.49
C PHE A 981 18.82 -9.39 12.27
N LEU A 982 19.47 -8.95 13.34
CA LEU A 982 20.17 -9.85 14.26
C LEU A 982 19.21 -10.82 14.93
N ASN A 983 18.09 -10.33 15.45
CA ASN A 983 17.06 -11.17 16.09
C ASN A 983 16.45 -12.19 15.09
N ASP A 984 16.23 -11.77 13.85
CA ASP A 984 15.73 -12.64 12.78
C ASP A 984 16.77 -13.72 12.44
N LEU A 985 18.07 -13.39 12.46
CA LEU A 985 19.16 -14.36 12.28
C LEU A 985 19.24 -15.38 13.43
N GLU A 986 19.08 -14.93 14.67
CA GLU A 986 18.99 -15.81 15.87
C GLU A 986 17.82 -16.80 15.73
N GLU A 987 16.67 -16.32 15.27
CA GLU A 987 15.49 -17.15 15.02
C GLU A 987 15.77 -18.20 13.95
N ILE A 988 16.38 -17.82 12.82
CA ILE A 988 16.71 -18.73 11.71
C ILE A 988 17.69 -19.82 12.16
N LEU A 989 18.66 -19.49 13.01
CA LEU A 989 19.62 -20.45 13.56
C LEU A 989 18.99 -21.48 14.51
N ASN A 990 17.77 -21.24 15.02
CA ASN A 990 17.00 -22.23 15.78
C ASN A 990 16.37 -23.30 14.86
N TYR A 991 16.23 -23.05 13.56
CA TYR A 991 15.66 -24.01 12.64
C TYR A 991 16.70 -25.08 12.27
N SER A 992 16.55 -26.28 12.87
CA SER A 992 17.49 -27.41 12.67
C SER A 992 17.69 -27.84 11.21
N THR A 993 16.77 -27.48 10.31
CA THR A 993 16.84 -27.80 8.87
C THR A 993 17.65 -26.80 8.06
N VAL A 994 17.85 -25.59 8.57
CA VAL A 994 18.48 -24.47 7.85
C VAL A 994 19.95 -24.38 8.19
N ARG A 995 20.79 -24.22 7.16
CA ARG A 995 22.20 -23.88 7.30
C ARG A 995 22.40 -22.39 7.05
N VAL A 996 23.18 -21.73 7.89
CA VAL A 996 23.52 -20.31 7.76
C VAL A 996 25.02 -20.17 7.53
N SER A 997 25.40 -19.48 6.46
CA SER A 997 26.80 -19.24 6.11
C SER A 997 27.06 -17.75 5.89
N LEU A 998 27.90 -17.18 6.76
CA LEU A 998 28.43 -15.83 6.67
C LEU A 998 29.80 -15.89 5.98
N ILE A 999 29.96 -15.19 4.86
CA ILE A 999 31.15 -15.21 4.03
C ILE A 999 31.64 -13.78 3.86
N TYR A 1000 32.89 -13.49 4.19
CA TYR A 1000 33.43 -12.14 4.16
C TYR A 1000 34.80 -12.10 3.47
N GLY A 1001 34.90 -11.32 2.39
CA GLY A 1001 36.18 -10.99 1.75
C GLY A 1001 37.06 -10.12 2.66
N ASP A 1002 38.34 -10.46 2.75
CA ASP A 1002 39.23 -9.83 3.73
C ASP A 1002 39.85 -8.49 3.31
N ALA A 1003 39.53 -8.00 2.10
CA ALA A 1003 39.91 -6.70 1.56
C ALA A 1003 38.75 -5.68 1.52
N ASP A 1004 37.52 -6.10 1.83
CA ASP A 1004 36.37 -5.20 1.85
C ASP A 1004 36.39 -4.26 3.07
N TYR A 1005 36.20 -2.96 2.85
CA TYR A 1005 36.10 -1.99 3.92
C TYR A 1005 34.66 -1.82 4.42
N ILE A 1006 33.70 -1.63 3.52
CA ILE A 1006 32.34 -1.21 3.88
C ILE A 1006 31.58 -2.31 4.62
N CYS A 1007 31.84 -3.57 4.32
CA CYS A 1007 31.31 -4.70 5.06
C CYS A 1007 32.45 -5.60 5.52
N ASN A 1008 33.44 -4.99 6.17
CA ASN A 1008 34.67 -5.66 6.55
C ASN A 1008 34.44 -6.91 7.42
N TRP A 1009 35.33 -7.88 7.23
CA TRP A 1009 35.25 -9.16 7.93
C TRP A 1009 35.42 -9.06 9.45
N PHE A 1010 36.00 -7.98 10.00
CA PHE A 1010 36.08 -7.79 11.46
C PHE A 1010 34.67 -7.61 12.05
N GLY A 1011 33.86 -6.76 11.42
CA GLY A 1011 32.46 -6.57 11.78
C GLY A 1011 31.64 -7.84 11.57
N GLY A 1012 31.83 -8.52 10.44
CA GLY A 1012 31.17 -9.81 10.16
C GLY A 1012 31.50 -10.90 11.18
N GLU A 1013 32.77 -11.02 11.58
CA GLU A 1013 33.19 -11.94 12.64
C GLU A 1013 32.52 -11.57 13.97
N ALA A 1014 32.52 -10.28 14.32
CA ALA A 1014 31.90 -9.81 15.55
C ALA A 1014 30.40 -10.16 15.62
N VAL A 1015 29.66 -9.99 14.51
CA VAL A 1015 28.26 -10.42 14.41
C VAL A 1015 28.15 -11.94 14.61
N SER A 1016 29.01 -12.73 13.95
CA SER A 1016 28.99 -14.19 14.09
C SER A 1016 29.23 -14.67 15.52
N LEU A 1017 29.99 -13.93 16.32
CA LEU A 1017 30.26 -14.27 17.72
C LEU A 1017 29.18 -13.76 18.68
N ALA A 1018 28.47 -12.70 18.30
CA ALA A 1018 27.44 -12.04 19.09
C ALA A 1018 26.06 -12.70 18.95
N VAL A 1019 25.74 -13.28 17.80
CA VAL A 1019 24.45 -13.91 17.53
C VAL A 1019 24.19 -15.06 18.52
N GLU A 1020 23.08 -15.01 19.26
CA GLU A 1020 22.73 -16.04 20.22
C GLU A 1020 21.89 -17.15 19.58
N HIS A 1021 22.28 -18.41 19.84
CA HIS A 1021 21.61 -19.60 19.34
C HIS A 1021 21.95 -20.82 20.22
N PRO A 1022 21.26 -21.97 20.10
CA PRO A 1022 21.40 -23.08 21.05
C PRO A 1022 22.81 -23.69 21.14
N THR A 1023 23.65 -23.46 20.12
CA THR A 1023 25.03 -23.93 20.03
C THR A 1023 26.06 -22.79 20.03
N ALA A 1024 25.68 -21.56 20.40
CA ALA A 1024 26.55 -20.39 20.33
C ALA A 1024 27.84 -20.53 21.13
N GLU A 1025 27.78 -21.09 22.34
CA GLU A 1025 28.99 -21.36 23.14
C GLU A 1025 29.96 -22.32 22.44
N LYS A 1026 29.42 -23.33 21.73
CA LYS A 1026 30.22 -24.30 20.97
C LYS A 1026 30.82 -23.66 19.71
N PHE A 1027 30.07 -22.79 19.03
CA PHE A 1027 30.58 -22.00 17.90
C PHE A 1027 31.69 -21.03 18.34
N ARG A 1028 31.49 -20.31 19.45
CA ARG A 1028 32.51 -19.42 20.04
C ARG A 1028 33.77 -20.17 20.46
N ALA A 1029 33.64 -21.42 20.91
CA ALA A 1029 34.75 -22.29 21.27
C ALA A 1029 35.45 -22.95 20.07
N ALA A 1030 34.83 -22.98 18.89
CA ALA A 1030 35.43 -23.54 17.67
C ALA A 1030 36.58 -22.65 17.17
N GLY A 1031 37.61 -23.29 16.62
CA GLY A 1031 38.78 -22.62 16.04
C GLY A 1031 38.64 -22.40 14.54
N TYR A 1032 39.55 -21.63 13.96
CA TYR A 1032 39.65 -21.43 12.51
C TYR A 1032 40.39 -22.58 11.83
N THR A 1033 39.72 -23.23 10.88
CA THR A 1033 40.29 -24.25 10.00
C THR A 1033 40.50 -23.66 8.59
N PRO A 1034 41.62 -23.93 7.89
CA PRO A 1034 41.83 -23.48 6.52
C PRO A 1034 40.72 -23.91 5.56
N LEU A 1035 40.21 -22.97 4.76
CA LEU A 1035 39.33 -23.21 3.62
C LEU A 1035 40.17 -23.71 2.45
N VAL A 1036 40.11 -25.00 2.17
CA VAL A 1036 40.89 -25.63 1.10
C VAL A 1036 39.98 -26.12 -0.02
N VAL A 1037 40.34 -25.76 -1.26
CA VAL A 1037 39.72 -26.24 -2.50
C VAL A 1037 40.84 -26.74 -3.40
N ASP A 1038 40.77 -28.01 -3.82
CA ASP A 1038 41.75 -28.65 -4.72
C ASP A 1038 43.22 -28.47 -4.28
N GLY A 1039 43.46 -28.44 -2.97
CA GLY A 1039 44.78 -28.28 -2.35
C GLY A 1039 45.29 -26.85 -2.28
N VAL A 1040 44.49 -25.86 -2.67
CA VAL A 1040 44.76 -24.43 -2.52
C VAL A 1040 43.94 -23.88 -1.36
N GLU A 1041 44.60 -23.11 -0.50
CA GLU A 1041 43.97 -22.42 0.63
C GLU A 1041 43.44 -21.06 0.14
N TYR A 1042 42.15 -20.83 0.37
CA TYR A 1042 41.43 -19.62 -0.09
C TYR A 1042 40.94 -18.75 1.07
N GLY A 1043 41.18 -19.16 2.32
CA GLY A 1043 40.61 -18.51 3.48
C GLY A 1043 40.68 -19.39 4.71
N GLU A 1044 39.89 -19.03 5.71
CA GLU A 1044 39.72 -19.79 6.94
C GLU A 1044 38.29 -19.70 7.45
N THR A 1045 37.81 -20.80 8.02
CA THR A 1045 36.43 -20.95 8.47
C THR A 1045 36.37 -21.33 9.94
N ARG A 1046 35.51 -20.63 10.68
CA ARG A 1046 34.96 -21.06 11.96
C ARG A 1046 33.56 -21.61 11.73
N ALA A 1047 33.29 -22.84 12.11
CA ALA A 1047 31.96 -23.43 12.00
C ALA A 1047 31.64 -24.37 13.15
N TYR A 1048 30.34 -24.43 13.48
CA TYR A 1048 29.79 -25.44 14.37
C TYR A 1048 28.37 -25.81 13.95
N GLY A 1049 28.15 -27.08 13.63
CA GLY A 1049 26.89 -27.59 13.12
C GLY A 1049 26.44 -26.83 11.87
N ASN A 1050 25.26 -26.22 11.94
CA ASN A 1050 24.64 -25.52 10.82
C ASN A 1050 25.11 -24.07 10.64
N PHE A 1051 26.00 -23.55 11.48
CA PHE A 1051 26.46 -22.17 11.40
C PHE A 1051 27.95 -22.08 11.06
N SER A 1052 28.31 -21.22 10.12
CA SER A 1052 29.69 -20.97 9.71
C SER A 1052 29.94 -19.49 9.45
N PHE A 1053 31.10 -19.01 9.89
CA PHE A 1053 31.72 -17.76 9.47
C PHE A 1053 33.00 -18.07 8.70
N THR A 1054 33.15 -17.51 7.50
CA THR A 1054 34.32 -17.71 6.65
C THR A 1054 34.92 -16.39 6.25
N ARG A 1055 36.22 -16.24 6.50
CA ARG A 1055 37.04 -15.17 5.96
C ARG A 1055 37.68 -15.68 4.66
N VAL A 1056 37.51 -14.94 3.56
CA VAL A 1056 38.04 -15.30 2.24
C VAL A 1056 39.22 -14.39 1.91
N TYR A 1057 40.37 -14.99 1.63
CA TYR A 1057 41.62 -14.27 1.36
C TYR A 1057 41.61 -13.61 -0.01
N GLU A 1058 42.30 -12.48 -0.11
CA GLU A 1058 42.51 -11.72 -1.35
C GLU A 1058 41.20 -11.32 -2.06
N SER A 1059 40.12 -11.12 -1.29
CA SER A 1059 38.78 -10.84 -1.81
C SER A 1059 38.23 -9.52 -1.30
N GLY A 1060 37.72 -8.69 -2.21
CA GLY A 1060 36.92 -7.50 -1.88
C GLY A 1060 35.47 -7.85 -1.53
N HIS A 1061 34.58 -6.87 -1.72
CA HIS A 1061 33.16 -6.93 -1.40
C HIS A 1061 32.44 -8.08 -2.13
N GLU A 1062 32.61 -8.11 -3.46
CA GLU A 1062 32.03 -9.11 -4.37
C GLU A 1062 32.86 -10.40 -4.40
N VAL A 1063 32.75 -11.21 -3.34
CA VAL A 1063 33.56 -12.44 -3.17
C VAL A 1063 33.59 -13.36 -4.41
N PRO A 1064 32.45 -13.61 -5.11
CA PRO A 1064 32.47 -14.47 -6.28
C PRO A 1064 33.29 -13.91 -7.45
N TYR A 1065 33.43 -12.58 -7.58
CA TYR A 1065 34.30 -11.99 -8.60
C TYR A 1065 35.78 -12.26 -8.30
N TYR A 1066 36.22 -12.00 -7.06
CA TYR A 1066 37.63 -12.10 -6.68
C TYR A 1066 38.09 -13.55 -6.54
N GLN A 1067 37.25 -14.41 -5.96
CA GLN A 1067 37.57 -15.81 -5.67
C GLN A 1067 36.48 -16.75 -6.21
N PRO A 1068 36.28 -16.83 -7.54
CA PRO A 1068 35.15 -17.56 -8.14
C PRO A 1068 35.16 -19.07 -7.84
N ILE A 1069 36.35 -19.67 -7.81
CA ILE A 1069 36.53 -21.09 -7.46
C ILE A 1069 36.10 -21.35 -6.02
N ALA A 1070 36.56 -20.53 -5.07
CA ALA A 1070 36.20 -20.65 -3.67
C ALA A 1070 34.71 -20.36 -3.46
N SER A 1071 34.17 -19.33 -4.10
CA SER A 1071 32.76 -18.94 -4.01
C SER A 1071 31.83 -20.08 -4.43
N LEU A 1072 32.06 -20.70 -5.60
CA LEU A 1072 31.26 -21.84 -6.04
C LEU A 1072 31.33 -23.00 -5.03
N GLN A 1073 32.52 -23.29 -4.49
CA GLN A 1073 32.66 -24.37 -3.51
C GLN A 1073 32.02 -24.04 -2.17
N LEU A 1074 32.12 -22.80 -1.69
CA LEU A 1074 31.43 -22.34 -0.49
C LEU A 1074 29.91 -22.51 -0.66
N PHE A 1075 29.35 -22.01 -1.76
CA PHE A 1075 27.94 -22.17 -2.08
C PHE A 1075 27.52 -23.64 -2.17
N ASN A 1076 28.25 -24.45 -2.95
CA ASN A 1076 28.00 -25.88 -3.08
C ASN A 1076 28.04 -26.61 -1.72
N ARG A 1077 29.05 -26.33 -0.89
CA ARG A 1077 29.20 -26.93 0.44
C ARG A 1077 28.06 -26.50 1.37
N THR A 1078 27.62 -25.24 1.28
CA THR A 1078 26.49 -24.73 2.06
C THR A 1078 25.19 -25.44 1.69
N ILE A 1079 24.76 -25.38 0.42
CA ILE A 1079 23.46 -25.92 0.00
C ILE A 1079 23.42 -27.45 0.12
N ASN A 1080 24.56 -28.13 -0.05
CA ASN A 1080 24.64 -29.58 0.09
C ASN A 1080 25.04 -30.06 1.49
N LYS A 1081 25.19 -29.16 2.48
CA LYS A 1081 25.52 -29.50 3.88
C LYS A 1081 26.83 -30.31 4.03
N TRP A 1082 27.86 -29.92 3.29
CA TRP A 1082 29.23 -30.37 3.53
C TRP A 1082 29.92 -29.45 4.55
N ASP A 1083 30.97 -29.93 5.23
CA ASP A 1083 31.82 -29.05 6.02
C ASP A 1083 32.40 -27.94 5.13
N ILE A 1084 32.40 -26.69 5.60
CA ILE A 1084 32.80 -25.56 4.76
C ILE A 1084 34.30 -25.57 4.49
N ALA A 1085 35.13 -25.92 5.48
CA ALA A 1085 36.58 -25.81 5.39
C ALA A 1085 37.18 -26.73 4.32
N THR A 1086 36.80 -28.01 4.30
CA THR A 1086 37.42 -29.03 3.44
C THR A 1086 36.46 -29.59 2.39
N GLY A 1087 35.15 -29.61 2.67
CA GLY A 1087 34.13 -30.22 1.80
C GLY A 1087 34.23 -31.75 1.71
N THR A 1088 34.79 -32.41 2.72
CA THR A 1088 35.07 -33.86 2.73
C THR A 1088 34.08 -34.67 3.56
N GLU A 1089 33.39 -34.06 4.52
CA GLU A 1089 32.41 -34.72 5.37
C GLU A 1089 31.07 -33.98 5.41
N LYS A 1090 29.98 -34.73 5.63
CA LYS A 1090 28.65 -34.15 5.79
C LYS A 1090 28.51 -33.56 7.19
N VAL A 1091 27.86 -32.41 7.28
CA VAL A 1091 27.64 -31.73 8.54
C VAL A 1091 26.75 -32.54 9.45
N SER A 1092 27.20 -32.70 10.69
CA SER A 1092 26.44 -33.27 11.80
C SER A 1092 26.24 -32.21 12.89
N PRO A 1093 25.25 -32.38 13.80
CA PRO A 1093 24.99 -31.39 14.85
C PRO A 1093 26.17 -31.09 15.78
N ASP A 1094 27.15 -32.00 15.87
CA ASP A 1094 28.33 -31.86 16.72
C ASP A 1094 29.62 -31.56 15.95
N LEU A 1095 29.57 -31.46 14.61
CA LEU A 1095 30.73 -31.11 13.81
C LEU A 1095 31.16 -29.67 14.09
N GLY A 1096 32.41 -29.47 14.50
CA GLY A 1096 33.00 -28.15 14.73
C GLY A 1096 34.38 -28.06 14.11
N THR A 1097 34.76 -26.86 13.66
CA THR A 1097 36.11 -26.59 13.16
C THR A 1097 37.11 -26.55 14.31
N GLU A 1098 38.33 -26.97 14.01
CA GLU A 1098 39.46 -26.98 14.95
C GLU A 1098 40.51 -25.96 14.51
N GLY A 1099 41.32 -25.45 15.44
CA GLY A 1099 42.39 -24.51 15.14
C GLY A 1099 42.52 -23.39 16.15
N GLU A 1100 43.17 -22.30 15.75
CA GLU A 1100 43.35 -21.13 16.60
C GLU A 1100 42.03 -20.38 16.80
N ALA A 1101 41.87 -19.73 17.96
CA ALA A 1101 40.65 -19.01 18.30
C ALA A 1101 40.47 -17.69 17.52
N SER A 1102 41.50 -17.25 16.80
CA SER A 1102 41.51 -16.00 16.03
C SER A 1102 42.12 -16.22 14.66
N ALA A 1103 41.55 -15.58 13.65
CA ALA A 1103 42.08 -15.53 12.30
C ALA A 1103 43.34 -14.64 12.28
N THR A 1104 44.52 -15.23 12.10
CA THR A 1104 45.82 -14.52 12.24
C THR A 1104 46.54 -14.28 10.92
N HIS A 1105 45.98 -14.74 9.80
CA HIS A 1105 46.58 -14.57 8.49
C HIS A 1105 46.69 -13.10 8.08
N THR A 1106 47.84 -12.71 7.56
CA THR A 1106 48.13 -11.36 7.06
C THR A 1106 48.57 -11.42 5.61
N GLU A 1107 48.22 -10.39 4.83
CA GLU A 1107 48.58 -10.28 3.43
C GLU A 1107 49.69 -9.27 3.18
N SER A 1108 50.29 -9.36 2.00
CA SER A 1108 51.31 -8.42 1.56
C SER A 1108 50.72 -7.02 1.35
N PHE A 1109 51.45 -5.99 1.79
CA PHE A 1109 51.04 -4.60 1.57
C PHE A 1109 50.94 -4.25 0.07
N VAL A 1110 49.82 -3.64 -0.32
CA VAL A 1110 49.56 -3.20 -1.71
C VAL A 1110 49.72 -1.67 -1.83
N PRO A 1111 50.78 -1.15 -2.48
CA PRO A 1111 50.93 0.28 -2.74
C PRO A 1111 49.98 0.75 -3.85
N LEU A 1112 49.45 1.97 -3.71
CA LEU A 1112 48.71 2.60 -4.80
C LEU A 1112 49.64 2.92 -5.99
N PRO A 1113 49.12 2.94 -7.23
CA PRO A 1113 49.90 3.33 -8.40
C PRO A 1113 50.54 4.72 -8.23
N THR A 1114 51.80 4.87 -8.62
CA THR A 1114 52.48 6.18 -8.61
C THR A 1114 51.96 7.03 -9.77
N THR A 1115 51.37 8.18 -9.47
CA THR A 1115 50.94 9.15 -10.49
C THR A 1115 52.18 9.70 -11.23
N SER A 1116 52.51 9.13 -12.39
CA SER A 1116 53.50 9.73 -13.28
C SER A 1116 52.95 11.07 -13.78
N ALA A 1117 53.72 12.14 -13.58
CA ALA A 1117 53.40 13.48 -14.04
C ALA A 1117 53.21 13.53 -15.56
N SER A 1118 51.97 13.42 -16.02
CA SER A 1118 51.50 13.98 -17.28
C SER A 1118 50.46 15.05 -16.96
N ALA A 1119 50.74 16.26 -17.46
CA ALA A 1119 49.99 17.48 -17.19
C ALA A 1119 48.51 17.40 -17.61
N ASP A 1120 47.72 18.19 -16.89
CA ASP A 1120 46.32 18.58 -17.12
C ASP A 1120 45.21 17.55 -16.88
N ALA A 1121 44.91 17.33 -15.59
CA ALA A 1121 43.56 17.06 -15.11
C ALA A 1121 43.36 17.56 -13.66
N SER A 1122 43.69 18.84 -13.39
CA SER A 1122 43.26 19.48 -12.15
C SER A 1122 41.88 20.12 -12.34
N VAL A 1123 40.81 19.33 -12.22
CA VAL A 1123 39.44 19.85 -12.14
C VAL A 1123 38.87 19.57 -10.74
N ASP A 1124 39.18 20.52 -9.86
CA ASP A 1124 38.22 21.21 -8.98
C ASP A 1124 37.68 20.59 -7.67
N ALA A 1125 38.53 19.98 -6.85
CA ALA A 1125 38.27 19.80 -5.41
C ALA A 1125 38.06 21.14 -4.65
N ARG A 1126 38.46 22.28 -5.24
CA ARG A 1126 38.23 23.63 -4.67
C ARG A 1126 36.85 24.21 -5.01
N ALA A 1127 36.08 23.62 -5.91
CA ALA A 1127 34.69 24.02 -6.19
C ALA A 1127 33.73 23.41 -5.16
N ALA A 1128 33.90 22.14 -4.80
CA ALA A 1128 33.09 21.46 -3.77
C ALA A 1128 33.20 22.15 -2.40
N ALA A 1129 34.43 22.49 -1.97
CA ALA A 1129 34.67 23.21 -0.71
C ALA A 1129 34.13 24.66 -0.73
N ARG A 1130 33.98 25.29 -1.90
CA ARG A 1130 33.38 26.63 -2.05
C ARG A 1130 31.85 26.59 -2.14
N ALA A 1131 31.28 25.50 -2.64
CA ALA A 1131 29.83 25.27 -2.63
C ALA A 1131 29.31 25.02 -1.20
N TRP A 1132 30.05 24.25 -0.38
CA TRP A 1132 29.68 23.98 1.01
C TRP A 1132 29.76 25.23 1.91
N ARG A 1133 30.75 26.11 1.69
CA ARG A 1133 30.90 27.38 2.44
C ARG A 1133 29.84 28.44 2.10
N LYS A 1134 29.26 28.43 0.90
CA LYS A 1134 28.24 29.41 0.49
C LYS A 1134 26.84 29.10 1.05
N ASN A 1135 26.52 27.83 1.30
CA ASN A 1135 25.20 27.44 1.83
C ASN A 1135 25.02 27.73 3.32
N ARG A 1136 26.10 27.90 4.11
CA ARG A 1136 26.01 28.33 5.53
C ARG A 1136 25.87 29.84 5.74
N GLN A 1137 26.09 30.69 4.73
CA GLN A 1137 26.03 32.15 4.89
C GLN A 1137 24.69 32.79 4.50
N ASN A 1138 23.72 32.02 3.98
CA ASN A 1138 22.39 32.53 3.62
C ASN A 1138 21.26 32.05 4.54
N SER A 1139 21.58 31.42 5.68
CA SER A 1139 20.62 31.07 6.74
C SER A 1139 20.95 31.80 8.04
N SER A 1140 20.95 33.13 7.98
CA SER A 1140 20.78 34.04 9.12
C SER A 1140 19.62 34.99 8.84
#